data_AF-A0A497AUR2-F1
#
_entry.id   AF-A0A497AUR2-F1
#
_cell.length_a   1.000
_cell.length_b   1.000
_cell.length_c   1.000
_cell.angle_alpha   90.00
_cell.angle_beta   90.00
_cell.angle_gamma   90.00
#
_symmetry.space_group_name_H-M   'P 1'
#
loop_
_entity.id
_entity.type
_entity.pdbx_description
1 polymer ?
#
loop_
_entity_poly.entity_id
_entity_poly.type
_entity_poly.pdbx_seq_one_letter_code
_entity_poly.pdbx_strand_id
1 'polypeptide(L)'
;MKSDFLLAFNQICSERGLSSEVVLDALQMAMVSAYRRDAGDDVNQDVMAKVSLETGKAQIFIEKQVVEVVTDPVLEISLRDARAIQPDVELQDAVMVENTPRNFGRIAAQSAKQIILQRIREAERDARYAHYVKQEGEIVHGTVQNVKHQVVTVNLEGTEAILPRSQQVPGERYSLHQRLRAYVLEVRKTGRGPQIVISRSHKNMLRRLLELEVPEIFSGAVEIKSIAREAGSRSKVAVFARQSGVDPVGACVGMRGVRVQSIVNELGGEKIDIIEWSVDAGEFIAKALSPAKVLSVQLEQDPVDGRTANVIVPDDQLSLAIGRAGQNARLSAKLTGWRIDIQGVTEAATLALQRVNKDPDVLPALGPAAELLPNVANILRQHEQERMPYHSEELRAMRRVIEGVQRYYASIRDAERTRLRAEEQARRAAIEAAEAERRAIIETARSRVPAQAYEIPLDEFGLGARVLGHLQQAELATVGDVMEQLAEGDEGLLKFNGIGPKSMAEVKQCIAALDLPKVEEEIKEEIKEEIEEEIEEEIGEEIKEEIEKEAEEEVKEIIPVPPQAYEILLPYIGINKRILSHLERATVVTVGDVVKHLAQGDESLLEIDGIDIKSLAEIKDCLEKLVALVTEDDAPEEEEPAAVEEAEAVAPAEPTPEIPIEDLAKEDEDDIEVKLEKERRRRRRLVYNEELDEIVASRRHKRGEEDWEKHLP
;
A
#
# COMPACT_ATOMS: atom_id res chain seq x y z
N MET A 1 -30.50 44.50 42.52
CA MET A 1 -29.78 43.32 43.06
C MET A 1 -29.82 42.25 41.99
N LYS A 2 -28.67 41.73 41.54
CA LYS A 2 -28.66 40.56 40.66
C LYS A 2 -29.35 39.44 41.43
N SER A 3 -30.39 38.85 40.88
CA SER A 3 -31.14 37.79 41.54
C SER A 3 -30.21 36.64 41.93
N ASP A 4 -30.39 36.11 43.13
CA ASP A 4 -29.65 34.96 43.65
C ASP A 4 -29.73 33.76 42.69
N PHE A 5 -30.84 33.65 41.95
CA PHE A 5 -31.03 32.65 40.91
C PHE A 5 -30.08 32.83 39.73
N LEU A 6 -29.93 34.06 39.23
CA LEU A 6 -29.03 34.37 38.11
C LEU A 6 -27.57 34.09 38.48
N LEU A 7 -27.17 34.46 39.70
CA LEU A 7 -25.82 34.20 40.20
C LEU A 7 -25.56 32.71 40.33
N ALA A 8 -26.47 31.94 40.93
CA ALA A 8 -26.33 30.50 41.07
C ALA A 8 -26.34 29.76 39.71
N PHE A 9 -27.21 30.18 38.78
CA PHE A 9 -27.31 29.60 37.45
C PHE A 9 -26.02 29.81 36.65
N ASN A 10 -25.51 31.05 36.61
CA ASN A 10 -24.26 31.37 35.92
C ASN A 10 -23.05 30.69 36.57
N GLN A 11 -23.03 30.59 37.90
CA GLN A 11 -21.98 29.89 38.62
C GLN A 11 -21.94 28.40 38.22
N ILE A 12 -23.07 27.70 38.23
CA ILE A 12 -23.13 26.28 37.85
C ILE A 12 -22.73 26.10 36.38
N CYS A 13 -23.19 26.98 35.49
CA CYS A 13 -22.82 26.93 34.08
C CYS A 13 -21.32 27.14 33.87
N SER A 14 -20.72 28.10 34.58
CA SER A 14 -19.29 28.39 34.50
C SER A 14 -18.42 27.28 35.12
N GLU A 15 -18.77 26.77 36.30
CA GLU A 15 -17.99 25.72 36.98
C GLU A 15 -17.98 24.39 36.21
N ARG A 16 -19.05 24.11 35.44
CA ARG A 16 -19.24 22.84 34.73
C ARG A 16 -19.05 22.94 33.21
N GLY A 17 -18.65 24.10 32.70
CA GLY A 17 -18.39 24.33 31.28
C GLY A 17 -19.63 24.20 30.38
N LEU A 18 -20.81 24.60 30.89
CA LEU A 18 -22.08 24.56 30.17
C LEU A 18 -22.41 25.94 29.57
N SER A 19 -22.93 25.97 28.35
CA SER A 19 -23.48 27.20 27.77
C SER A 19 -24.81 27.56 28.44
N SER A 20 -24.90 28.79 28.96
CA SER A 20 -26.09 29.35 29.60
C SER A 20 -27.33 29.28 28.70
N GLU A 21 -27.16 29.56 27.42
CA GLU A 21 -28.26 29.57 26.43
C GLU A 21 -28.80 28.15 26.20
N VAL A 22 -27.90 27.18 25.97
CA VAL A 22 -28.28 25.78 25.73
C VAL A 22 -29.00 25.16 26.95
N VAL A 23 -28.58 25.55 28.16
CA VAL A 23 -29.24 25.10 29.40
C VAL A 23 -30.61 25.76 29.56
N LEU A 24 -30.75 27.04 29.23
CA LEU A 24 -32.02 27.77 29.29
C LEU A 24 -33.05 27.23 28.29
N ASP A 25 -32.64 26.94 27.06
CA ASP A 25 -33.53 26.37 26.04
C ASP A 25 -33.99 24.96 26.45
N ALA A 26 -33.07 24.13 26.93
CA ALA A 26 -33.39 22.80 27.44
C ALA A 26 -34.35 22.89 28.65
N LEU A 27 -34.16 23.89 29.50
CA LEU A 27 -35.02 24.16 30.64
C LEU A 27 -36.46 24.47 30.20
N GLN A 28 -36.61 25.37 29.23
CA GLN A 28 -37.90 25.76 28.67
C GLN A 28 -38.62 24.57 28.01
N MET A 29 -37.94 23.81 27.16
CA MET A 29 -38.51 22.63 26.49
C MET A 29 -39.03 21.57 27.47
N ALA A 30 -38.28 21.31 28.54
CA ALA A 30 -38.71 20.32 29.52
C ALA A 30 -39.74 20.86 30.52
N MET A 31 -39.85 22.18 30.71
CA MET A 31 -41.03 22.78 31.35
C MET A 31 -42.29 22.61 30.50
N VAL A 32 -42.21 22.74 29.17
CA VAL A 32 -43.32 22.43 28.26
C VAL A 32 -43.75 20.97 28.38
N SER A 33 -42.78 20.04 28.36
CA SER A 33 -43.07 18.60 28.55
C SER A 33 -43.67 18.28 29.92
N ALA A 34 -43.25 18.99 30.97
CA ALA A 34 -43.81 18.83 32.31
C ALA A 34 -45.24 19.38 32.40
N TYR A 35 -45.51 20.52 31.75
CA TYR A 35 -46.84 21.10 31.65
C TYR A 35 -47.81 20.16 30.92
N ARG A 36 -47.43 19.63 29.76
CA ARG A 36 -48.27 18.68 28.98
C ARG A 36 -48.67 17.45 29.79
N ARG A 37 -47.74 16.89 30.59
CA ARG A 37 -48.03 15.75 31.48
C ARG A 37 -48.99 16.07 32.63
N ASP A 38 -48.97 17.31 33.14
CA ASP A 38 -49.86 17.76 34.22
C ASP A 38 -51.25 18.16 33.69
N ALA A 39 -51.30 18.73 32.49
CA ALA A 39 -52.53 19.20 31.83
C ALA A 39 -53.32 18.09 31.10
N GLY A 40 -52.69 16.93 30.81
CA GLY A 40 -53.28 15.80 30.08
C GLY A 40 -52.90 15.78 28.59
N ASP A 41 -52.75 14.58 28.01
CA ASP A 41 -52.20 14.34 26.65
C ASP A 41 -53.13 14.77 25.48
N ASP A 42 -54.35 15.23 25.74
CA ASP A 42 -55.34 15.60 24.70
C ASP A 42 -55.18 17.03 24.16
N VAL A 43 -54.14 17.75 24.59
CA VAL A 43 -53.93 19.14 24.20
C VAL A 43 -52.97 19.21 23.01
N ASN A 44 -53.53 19.14 21.80
CA ASN A 44 -52.82 19.33 20.54
C ASN A 44 -52.49 20.83 20.26
N GLN A 45 -52.19 21.59 21.32
CA GLN A 45 -51.86 23.02 21.26
C GLN A 45 -50.35 23.24 21.34
N ASP A 46 -49.87 24.29 20.68
CA ASP A 46 -48.51 24.75 20.91
C ASP A 46 -48.38 25.42 22.27
N VAL A 47 -47.39 24.94 23.03
CA VAL A 47 -47.09 25.39 24.38
C VAL A 47 -45.67 25.90 24.41
N MET A 48 -45.49 27.12 24.91
CA MET A 48 -44.18 27.76 25.06
C MET A 48 -43.93 28.07 26.52
N ALA A 49 -42.76 27.70 27.03
CA ALA A 49 -42.30 28.11 28.36
C ALA A 49 -41.28 29.24 28.22
N LYS A 50 -41.40 30.27 29.05
CA LYS A 50 -40.35 31.29 29.20
C LYS A 50 -39.89 31.34 30.65
N VAL A 51 -38.57 31.40 30.84
CA VAL A 51 -37.94 31.52 32.16
C VAL A 51 -37.15 32.82 32.20
N SER A 52 -37.51 33.71 33.12
CA SER A 52 -36.76 34.95 33.33
C SER A 52 -35.55 34.69 34.21
N LEU A 53 -34.34 34.87 33.67
CA LEU A 53 -33.09 34.73 34.44
C LEU A 53 -33.00 35.74 35.59
N GLU A 54 -33.55 36.94 35.41
CA GLU A 54 -33.49 38.00 36.43
C GLU A 54 -34.42 37.75 37.62
N THR A 55 -35.53 37.04 37.43
CA THR A 55 -36.54 36.85 38.49
C THR A 55 -36.72 35.39 38.90
N GLY A 56 -36.20 34.44 38.12
CA GLY A 56 -36.42 33.01 38.30
C GLY A 56 -37.87 32.56 38.06
N LYS A 57 -38.74 33.45 37.55
CA LYS A 57 -40.15 33.14 37.28
C LYS A 57 -40.27 32.37 35.97
N ALA A 58 -40.98 31.23 36.04
CA ALA A 58 -41.37 30.43 34.89
C ALA A 58 -42.81 30.76 34.49
N GLN A 59 -43.03 31.09 33.22
CA GLN A 59 -44.34 31.38 32.65
C GLN A 59 -44.62 30.39 31.51
N ILE A 60 -45.86 29.92 31.44
CA ILE A 60 -46.33 29.04 30.37
C ILE A 60 -47.33 29.81 29.51
N PHE A 61 -47.12 29.78 28.21
CA PHE A 61 -47.99 30.33 27.20
C PHE A 61 -48.56 29.20 26.36
N ILE A 62 -49.85 29.27 26.05
CA ILE A 62 -50.55 28.29 25.23
C ILE A 62 -51.20 29.02 24.06
N GLU A 63 -51.11 28.42 22.90
CA GLU A 63 -51.77 28.89 21.71
C GLU A 63 -53.29 28.70 21.81
N LYS A 64 -54.04 29.80 21.59
CA LYS A 64 -55.50 29.79 21.49
C LYS A 64 -55.95 30.41 20.18
N GLN A 65 -56.98 29.82 19.57
CA GLN A 65 -57.58 30.32 18.34
C GLN A 65 -58.52 31.50 18.63
N VAL A 66 -58.37 32.58 17.87
CA VAL A 66 -59.21 33.76 17.99
C VAL A 66 -60.54 33.53 17.28
N VAL A 67 -61.63 33.51 18.05
CA VAL A 67 -62.99 33.31 17.55
C VAL A 67 -63.91 34.44 17.98
N GLU A 68 -65.03 34.61 17.27
CA GLU A 68 -66.04 35.60 17.63
C GLU A 68 -66.87 35.15 18.85
N VAL A 69 -67.21 33.86 18.92
CA VAL A 69 -67.95 33.23 20.01
C VAL A 69 -67.18 32.02 20.53
N VAL A 70 -66.76 32.09 21.79
CA VAL A 70 -66.00 31.02 22.45
C VAL A 70 -66.93 29.84 22.77
N THR A 71 -66.70 28.71 22.13
CA THR A 71 -67.38 27.43 22.35
C THR A 71 -66.55 26.51 23.25
N ASP A 72 -65.22 26.52 23.07
CA ASP A 72 -64.26 25.81 23.93
C ASP A 72 -63.29 26.78 24.61
N PRO A 73 -63.49 27.09 25.90
CA PRO A 73 -62.62 27.99 26.66
C PRO A 73 -61.15 27.53 26.79
N VAL A 74 -60.85 26.25 26.53
CA VAL A 74 -59.50 25.70 26.59
C VAL A 74 -58.73 26.05 25.30
N LEU A 75 -59.39 25.90 24.15
CA LEU A 75 -58.78 26.07 22.83
C LEU A 75 -58.96 27.47 22.22
N GLU A 76 -59.98 28.22 22.66
CA GLU A 76 -60.41 29.43 21.98
C GLU A 76 -60.34 30.68 22.88
N ILE A 77 -60.20 31.85 22.26
CA ILE A 77 -60.20 33.17 22.90
C ILE A 77 -61.04 34.16 22.08
N SER A 78 -61.76 35.07 22.75
CA SER A 78 -62.54 36.09 22.05
C SER A 78 -61.63 37.12 21.36
N LEU A 79 -62.03 37.68 20.22
CA LEU A 79 -61.30 38.75 19.54
C LEU A 79 -60.97 39.94 20.46
N ARG A 80 -61.87 40.26 21.40
CA ARG A 80 -61.68 41.33 22.37
C ARG A 80 -60.53 41.03 23.35
N ASP A 81 -60.51 39.82 23.88
CA ASP A 81 -59.50 39.41 24.87
C ASP A 81 -58.15 39.14 24.19
N ALA A 82 -58.17 38.63 22.95
CA ALA A 82 -56.99 38.44 22.13
C ALA A 82 -56.30 39.78 21.80
N ARG A 83 -57.08 40.82 21.44
CA ARG A 83 -56.56 42.19 21.21
C ARG A 83 -55.99 42.87 22.45
N ALA A 84 -56.38 42.43 23.65
CA ALA A 84 -55.78 42.92 24.89
C ALA A 84 -54.35 42.39 25.12
N ILE A 85 -54.00 41.26 24.48
CA ILE A 85 -52.69 40.64 24.54
C ILE A 85 -51.84 41.06 23.33
N GLN A 86 -52.42 41.00 22.13
CA GLN A 86 -51.77 41.37 20.87
C GLN A 86 -52.71 42.28 20.04
N PRO A 87 -52.42 43.60 19.95
CA PRO A 87 -53.34 44.58 19.34
C PRO A 87 -53.70 44.33 17.88
N ASP A 88 -52.78 43.74 17.11
CA ASP A 88 -52.88 43.58 15.66
C ASP A 88 -53.53 42.24 15.23
N VAL A 89 -54.18 41.52 16.15
CA VAL A 89 -54.71 40.18 15.87
C VAL A 89 -56.09 40.20 15.19
N GLU A 90 -56.29 39.31 14.21
CA GLU A 90 -57.52 39.14 13.45
C GLU A 90 -58.31 37.88 13.89
N LEU A 91 -59.52 37.71 13.36
CA LEU A 91 -60.30 36.49 13.58
C LEU A 91 -59.60 35.31 12.88
N GLN A 92 -59.65 34.13 13.50
CA GLN A 92 -58.97 32.89 13.07
C GLN A 92 -57.45 32.85 13.28
N ASP A 93 -56.81 33.95 13.69
CA ASP A 93 -55.41 33.93 14.11
C ASP A 93 -55.21 33.15 15.41
N ALA A 94 -53.95 32.83 15.71
CA ALA A 94 -53.56 32.16 16.94
C ALA A 94 -52.76 33.11 17.85
N VAL A 95 -53.11 33.15 19.13
CA VAL A 95 -52.46 34.01 20.14
C VAL A 95 -51.94 33.19 21.30
N MET A 96 -50.72 33.52 21.74
CA MET A 96 -50.10 32.90 22.92
C MET A 96 -50.62 33.55 24.21
N VAL A 97 -51.43 32.81 24.97
CA VAL A 97 -52.04 33.27 26.22
C VAL A 97 -51.33 32.67 27.41
N GLU A 98 -51.00 33.47 28.42
CA GLU A 98 -50.39 32.97 29.67
C GLU A 98 -51.40 32.09 30.44
N ASN A 99 -51.01 30.85 30.71
CA ASN A 99 -51.83 29.88 31.47
C ASN A 99 -50.94 29.12 32.46
N THR A 100 -50.18 29.86 33.27
CA THR A 100 -49.28 29.30 34.29
C THR A 100 -50.06 28.78 35.50
N PRO A 101 -50.03 27.47 35.83
CA PRO A 101 -50.71 26.93 37.01
C PRO A 101 -50.15 27.46 38.33
N ARG A 102 -50.99 27.56 39.38
CA ARG A 102 -50.57 28.09 40.70
C ARG A 102 -49.44 27.28 41.37
N ASN A 103 -49.38 25.97 41.13
CA ASN A 103 -48.34 25.09 41.69
C ASN A 103 -47.16 24.84 40.72
N PHE A 104 -47.14 25.52 39.56
CA PHE A 104 -46.19 25.26 38.49
C PHE A 104 -44.74 25.52 38.93
N GLY A 105 -44.51 26.44 39.87
CA GLY A 105 -43.16 26.70 40.41
C GLY A 105 -42.48 25.48 41.02
N ARG A 106 -43.22 24.59 41.69
CA ARG A 106 -42.64 23.35 42.27
C ARG A 106 -42.28 22.34 41.19
N ILE A 107 -43.15 22.17 40.20
CA ILE A 107 -42.94 21.27 39.05
C ILE A 107 -41.77 21.78 38.19
N ALA A 108 -41.76 23.08 37.91
CA ALA A 108 -40.69 23.78 37.21
C ALA A 108 -39.34 23.60 37.91
N ALA A 109 -39.28 23.72 39.24
CA ALA A 109 -38.04 23.50 40.00
C ALA A 109 -37.55 22.04 39.96
N GLN A 110 -38.46 21.06 40.04
CA GLN A 110 -38.11 19.64 39.93
C GLN A 110 -37.62 19.27 38.53
N SER A 111 -38.32 19.73 37.50
CA SER A 111 -37.90 19.58 36.10
C SER A 111 -36.55 20.26 35.88
N ALA A 112 -36.37 21.49 36.34
CA ALA A 112 -35.12 22.24 36.25
C ALA A 112 -33.95 21.45 36.83
N LYS A 113 -34.10 20.93 38.04
CA LYS A 113 -33.09 20.09 38.68
C LYS A 113 -32.72 18.88 37.82
N GLN A 114 -33.72 18.19 37.26
CA GLN A 114 -33.48 17.00 36.43
C GLN A 114 -32.74 17.34 35.13
N ILE A 115 -33.14 18.41 34.44
CA ILE A 115 -32.53 18.85 33.17
C ILE A 115 -31.11 19.34 33.40
N ILE A 116 -30.89 20.16 34.45
CA ILE A 116 -29.57 20.65 34.81
C ILE A 116 -28.64 19.47 35.12
N LEU A 117 -29.09 18.51 35.95
CA LEU A 117 -28.30 17.30 36.23
C LEU A 117 -28.04 16.46 34.97
N GLN A 118 -28.99 16.39 34.04
CA GLN A 118 -28.82 15.71 32.77
C GLN A 118 -27.78 16.41 31.88
N ARG A 119 -27.86 17.73 31.73
CA ARG A 119 -26.91 18.55 30.96
C ARG A 119 -25.51 18.48 31.55
N ILE A 120 -25.38 18.51 32.88
CA ILE A 120 -24.10 18.30 33.57
C ILE A 120 -23.53 16.93 33.20
N ARG A 121 -24.33 15.85 33.25
CA ARG A 121 -23.86 14.51 32.88
C ARG A 121 -23.47 14.41 31.40
N GLU A 122 -24.20 15.06 30.51
CA GLU A 122 -23.89 15.11 29.07
C GLU A 122 -22.56 15.81 28.82
N ALA A 123 -22.35 16.99 29.41
CA ALA A 123 -21.08 17.71 29.30
C ALA A 123 -19.92 16.93 29.93
N GLU A 124 -20.12 16.28 31.08
CA GLU A 124 -19.10 15.41 31.69
C GLU A 124 -18.77 14.19 30.80
N ARG A 125 -19.74 13.64 30.05
CA ARG A 125 -19.46 12.57 29.07
C ARG A 125 -18.69 13.09 27.88
N ASP A 126 -19.08 14.24 27.34
CA ASP A 126 -18.42 14.84 26.17
C ASP A 126 -17.00 15.30 26.50
N ALA A 127 -16.78 15.88 27.68
CA ALA A 127 -15.45 16.24 28.17
C ALA A 127 -14.54 15.01 28.32
N ARG A 128 -15.06 13.90 28.91
CA ARG A 128 -14.31 12.64 29.00
C ARG A 128 -14.00 12.05 27.63
N TYR A 129 -14.96 12.06 26.71
CA TYR A 129 -14.75 11.60 25.34
C TYR A 129 -13.62 12.40 24.67
N ALA A 130 -13.68 13.74 24.73
CA ALA A 130 -12.66 14.62 24.17
C ALA A 130 -11.27 14.42 24.81
N HIS A 131 -11.21 14.04 26.08
CA HIS A 131 -9.95 13.68 26.75
C HIS A 131 -9.38 12.36 26.21
N TYR A 132 -10.17 11.29 26.17
CA TYR A 132 -9.66 9.95 25.83
C TYR A 132 -9.43 9.73 24.34
N VAL A 133 -10.16 10.42 23.46
CA VAL A 133 -9.88 10.38 22.01
C VAL A 133 -8.46 10.87 21.71
N LYS A 134 -7.94 11.85 22.47
CA LYS A 134 -6.55 12.31 22.33
C LYS A 134 -5.52 11.30 22.85
N GLN A 135 -5.96 10.35 23.67
CA GLN A 135 -5.13 9.28 24.24
C GLN A 135 -5.30 7.97 23.46
N GLU A 136 -6.05 7.97 22.35
CA GLU A 136 -6.14 6.82 21.47
C GLU A 136 -4.75 6.49 20.92
N GLY A 137 -4.35 5.22 21.05
CA GLY A 137 -2.99 4.82 20.71
C GLY A 137 -1.93 5.05 21.79
N GLU A 138 -2.31 5.49 22.99
CA GLU A 138 -1.40 5.66 24.12
C GLU A 138 -1.58 4.59 25.21
N ILE A 139 -0.62 4.49 26.12
CA ILE A 139 -0.74 3.65 27.32
C ILE A 139 -1.39 4.46 28.44
N VAL A 140 -2.44 3.90 29.04
CA VAL A 140 -3.12 4.44 30.21
C VAL A 140 -2.97 3.53 31.41
N HIS A 141 -3.03 4.11 32.60
CA HIS A 141 -3.04 3.39 33.86
C HIS A 141 -4.47 3.18 34.33
N GLY A 142 -4.77 1.98 34.83
CA GLY A 142 -6.09 1.67 35.35
C GLY A 142 -6.09 0.67 36.48
N THR A 143 -7.22 0.58 37.18
CA THR A 143 -7.46 -0.41 38.24
C THR A 143 -8.60 -1.33 37.86
N VAL A 144 -8.38 -2.65 37.96
CA VAL A 144 -9.40 -3.65 37.66
C VAL A 144 -10.55 -3.52 38.67
N GLN A 145 -11.76 -3.23 38.19
CA GLN A 145 -12.95 -3.15 39.03
C GLN A 145 -13.77 -4.44 39.02
N ASN A 146 -13.86 -5.09 37.86
CA ASN A 146 -14.69 -6.28 37.70
C ASN A 146 -14.05 -7.22 36.69
N VAL A 147 -14.10 -8.52 36.98
CA VAL A 147 -13.55 -9.59 36.14
C VAL A 147 -14.69 -10.53 35.78
N LYS A 148 -15.18 -10.46 34.54
CA LYS A 148 -16.12 -11.43 33.96
C LYS A 148 -15.39 -12.29 32.93
N HIS A 149 -15.94 -13.45 32.61
CA HIS A 149 -15.31 -14.40 31.68
C HIS A 149 -15.07 -13.86 30.25
N GLN A 150 -15.89 -12.91 29.79
CA GLN A 150 -15.76 -12.31 28.45
C GLN A 150 -15.13 -10.92 28.45
N VAL A 151 -15.22 -10.18 29.56
CA VAL A 151 -14.79 -8.78 29.64
C VAL A 151 -14.28 -8.46 31.04
N VAL A 152 -13.17 -7.73 31.08
CA VAL A 152 -12.65 -7.13 32.32
C VAL A 152 -12.94 -5.64 32.28
N THR A 153 -13.52 -5.11 33.35
CA THR A 153 -13.79 -3.67 33.48
C THR A 153 -12.67 -3.05 34.30
N VAL A 154 -12.06 -2.01 33.73
CA VAL A 154 -10.93 -1.27 34.31
C VAL A 154 -11.33 0.18 34.51
N ASN A 155 -11.10 0.71 35.69
CA ASN A 155 -11.31 2.14 35.98
C ASN A 155 -10.09 2.94 35.55
N LEU A 156 -10.31 3.90 34.66
CA LEU A 156 -9.36 4.91 34.21
C LEU A 156 -9.76 6.26 34.81
N GLU A 157 -9.11 6.66 35.91
CA GLU A 157 -9.29 7.99 36.54
C GLU A 157 -10.76 8.49 36.62
N GLY A 158 -11.71 7.59 36.94
CA GLY A 158 -13.14 7.91 37.05
C GLY A 158 -13.99 7.62 35.81
N THR A 159 -13.43 6.94 34.80
CA THR A 159 -14.12 6.46 33.59
C THR A 159 -13.92 4.95 33.44
N GLU A 160 -14.97 4.23 33.10
CA GLU A 160 -14.89 2.78 32.90
C GLU A 160 -14.39 2.46 31.48
N ALA A 161 -13.36 1.62 31.40
CA ALA A 161 -12.87 1.02 30.18
C ALA A 161 -13.14 -0.49 30.18
N ILE A 162 -13.26 -1.04 28.98
CA ILE A 162 -13.47 -2.47 28.78
C ILE A 162 -12.23 -3.10 28.14
N LEU A 163 -11.81 -4.22 28.70
CA LEU A 163 -10.77 -5.09 28.18
C LEU A 163 -11.43 -6.41 27.72
N PRO A 164 -11.84 -6.50 26.44
CA PRO A 164 -12.50 -7.68 25.90
C PRO A 164 -11.55 -8.86 25.80
N ARG A 165 -12.08 -10.09 25.82
CA ARG A 165 -11.27 -11.31 25.81
C ARG A 165 -10.28 -11.43 24.65
N SER A 166 -10.62 -10.94 23.45
CA SER A 166 -9.71 -10.92 22.29
C SER A 166 -8.50 -10.01 22.49
N GLN A 167 -8.64 -8.99 23.35
CA GLN A 167 -7.61 -8.00 23.65
C GLN A 167 -6.86 -8.30 24.96
N GLN A 168 -7.19 -9.41 25.63
CA GLN A 168 -6.47 -9.91 26.81
C GLN A 168 -5.28 -10.77 26.38
N VAL A 169 -4.25 -10.84 27.23
CA VAL A 169 -3.11 -11.73 27.00
C VAL A 169 -3.51 -13.17 27.36
N PRO A 170 -3.35 -14.15 26.46
CA PRO A 170 -3.63 -15.54 26.77
C PRO A 170 -2.83 -16.03 27.99
N GLY A 171 -3.53 -16.50 29.03
CA GLY A 171 -2.91 -17.01 30.25
C GLY A 171 -2.67 -15.96 31.35
N GLU A 172 -2.81 -14.66 31.06
CA GLU A 172 -2.76 -13.62 32.10
C GLU A 172 -3.99 -13.69 33.01
N ARG A 173 -3.79 -13.56 34.32
CA ARG A 173 -4.88 -13.58 35.31
C ARG A 173 -5.07 -12.19 35.91
N TYR A 174 -6.28 -11.65 35.74
CA TYR A 174 -6.66 -10.38 36.32
C TYR A 174 -7.32 -10.57 37.69
N SER A 175 -6.85 -9.80 38.68
CA SER A 175 -7.41 -9.78 40.04
C SER A 175 -8.14 -8.47 40.31
N LEU A 176 -9.18 -8.50 41.16
CA LEU A 176 -9.87 -7.28 41.59
C LEU A 176 -8.89 -6.31 42.26
N HIS A 177 -9.03 -5.01 41.96
CA HIS A 177 -8.18 -3.92 42.43
C HIS A 177 -6.72 -3.96 41.95
N GLN A 178 -6.35 -4.90 41.06
CA GLN A 178 -5.04 -4.91 40.44
C GLN A 178 -4.84 -3.65 39.60
N ARG A 179 -3.68 -3.01 39.74
CA ARG A 179 -3.25 -1.93 38.84
C ARG A 179 -2.62 -2.55 37.61
N LEU A 180 -2.99 -2.08 36.44
CA LEU A 180 -2.39 -2.49 35.17
C LEU A 180 -2.23 -1.29 34.23
N ARG A 181 -1.25 -1.39 33.35
CA ARG A 181 -1.15 -0.52 32.17
C ARG A 181 -1.96 -1.15 31.04
N ALA A 182 -2.57 -0.37 30.16
CA ALA A 182 -3.19 -0.91 28.97
C ALA A 182 -3.10 0.08 27.82
N TYR A 183 -3.05 -0.43 26.60
CA TYR A 183 -3.08 0.36 25.38
C TYR A 183 -4.52 0.75 25.05
N VAL A 184 -4.80 2.03 24.82
CA VAL A 184 -6.12 2.47 24.34
C VAL A 184 -6.25 2.08 22.86
N LEU A 185 -7.12 1.10 22.57
CA LEU A 185 -7.33 0.60 21.22
C LEU A 185 -8.23 1.52 20.42
N GLU A 186 -9.37 1.89 20.99
CA GLU A 186 -10.36 2.76 20.36
C GLU A 186 -11.25 3.42 21.42
N VAL A 187 -11.80 4.59 21.08
CA VAL A 187 -12.74 5.33 21.94
C VAL A 187 -14.03 5.62 21.19
N ARG A 188 -15.11 4.95 21.57
CA ARG A 188 -16.42 5.09 20.91
C ARG A 188 -17.37 5.98 21.70
N LYS A 189 -18.12 6.84 21.02
CA LYS A 189 -19.19 7.63 21.65
C LYS A 189 -20.47 6.79 21.70
N THR A 190 -21.01 6.57 22.91
CA THR A 190 -22.29 5.86 23.10
C THR A 190 -23.28 6.74 23.87
N GLY A 191 -24.59 6.42 23.80
CA GLY A 191 -25.62 7.15 24.55
C GLY A 191 -25.46 7.09 26.08
N ARG A 192 -24.63 6.18 26.61
CA ARG A 192 -24.30 6.07 28.04
C ARG A 192 -22.99 6.76 28.43
N GLY A 193 -22.21 7.24 27.47
CA GLY A 193 -20.89 7.84 27.68
C GLY A 193 -19.83 7.32 26.70
N PRO A 194 -18.58 7.81 26.80
CA PRO A 194 -17.48 7.23 26.03
C PRO A 194 -17.26 5.78 26.48
N GLN A 195 -17.25 4.87 25.51
CA GLN A 195 -16.85 3.49 25.71
C GLN A 195 -15.40 3.37 25.26
N ILE A 196 -14.50 3.17 26.22
CA ILE A 196 -13.07 3.05 25.97
C ILE A 196 -12.73 1.56 25.89
N VAL A 197 -12.23 1.12 24.74
CA VAL A 197 -11.73 -0.24 24.56
C VAL A 197 -10.23 -0.21 24.73
N ILE A 198 -9.74 -1.00 25.68
CA ILE A 198 -8.31 -1.14 25.96
C ILE A 198 -7.81 -2.52 25.57
N SER A 199 -6.51 -2.62 25.32
CA SER A 199 -5.83 -3.86 24.93
C SER A 199 -4.54 -4.06 25.71
N ARG A 200 -4.28 -5.32 26.02
CA ARG A 200 -3.02 -5.83 26.58
C ARG A 200 -2.25 -6.69 25.57
N SER A 201 -2.94 -7.28 24.59
CA SER A 201 -2.36 -8.16 23.56
C SER A 201 -1.88 -7.43 22.30
N HIS A 202 -2.37 -6.22 22.01
CA HIS A 202 -2.05 -5.49 20.78
C HIS A 202 -0.55 -5.16 20.64
N LYS A 203 0.01 -5.20 19.42
CA LYS A 203 1.45 -4.96 19.16
C LYS A 203 1.93 -3.59 19.63
N ASN A 204 1.07 -2.57 19.56
CA ASN A 204 1.44 -1.22 20.00
C ASN A 204 1.55 -1.07 21.52
N MET A 205 1.04 -2.02 22.32
CA MET A 205 1.36 -2.04 23.75
C MET A 205 2.88 -2.17 23.96
N LEU A 206 3.54 -3.08 23.23
CA LEU A 206 4.99 -3.24 23.29
C LEU A 206 5.72 -2.01 22.71
N ARG A 207 5.23 -1.47 21.59
CA ARG A 207 5.78 -0.24 20.99
C ARG A 207 5.84 0.92 22.00
N ARG A 208 4.70 1.21 22.65
CA ARG A 208 4.60 2.30 23.61
C ARG A 208 5.39 2.03 24.90
N LEU A 209 5.48 0.78 25.35
CA LEU A 209 6.35 0.43 26.47
C LEU A 209 7.83 0.68 26.15
N LEU A 210 8.27 0.35 24.94
CA LEU A 210 9.63 0.64 24.48
C LEU A 210 9.88 2.14 24.42
N GLU A 211 8.95 2.93 23.89
CA GLU A 211 9.05 4.39 23.85
C GLU A 211 9.15 5.01 25.27
N LEU A 212 8.43 4.46 26.25
CA LEU A 212 8.49 4.92 27.64
C LEU A 212 9.79 4.52 28.36
N GLU A 213 10.33 3.33 28.07
CA GLU A 213 11.50 2.78 28.78
C GLU A 213 12.84 3.16 28.11
N VAL A 214 12.85 3.45 26.80
CA VAL A 214 14.05 3.70 26.00
C VAL A 214 14.07 5.16 25.51
N PRO A 215 14.84 6.06 26.16
CA PRO A 215 14.92 7.48 25.78
C PRO A 215 15.35 7.71 24.33
N GLU A 216 16.20 6.83 23.80
CA GLU A 216 16.71 6.92 22.43
C GLU A 216 15.62 6.66 21.38
N ILE A 217 14.58 5.89 21.72
CA ILE A 217 13.40 5.72 20.86
C ILE A 217 12.50 6.95 20.97
N PHE A 218 12.31 7.47 22.18
CA PHE A 218 11.51 8.67 22.41
C PHE A 218 12.08 9.91 21.72
N SER A 219 13.41 10.08 21.70
CA SER A 219 14.09 11.17 20.99
C SER A 219 14.16 10.98 19.47
N GLY A 220 13.83 9.78 18.98
CA GLY A 220 13.93 9.41 17.56
C GLY A 220 15.35 9.07 17.08
N ALA A 221 16.33 8.94 17.98
CA ALA A 221 17.68 8.47 17.63
C ALA A 221 17.67 6.99 17.18
N VAL A 222 16.77 6.19 17.76
CA VAL A 222 16.50 4.80 17.38
C VAL A 222 15.05 4.69 16.91
N GLU A 223 14.84 4.07 15.76
CA GLU A 223 13.52 3.86 15.16
C GLU A 223 13.12 2.39 15.26
N ILE A 224 11.86 2.14 15.67
CA ILE A 224 11.27 0.79 15.61
C ILE A 224 10.68 0.55 14.22
N LYS A 225 11.36 -0.27 13.41
CA LYS A 225 10.95 -0.60 12.03
C LYS A 225 9.77 -1.55 11.97
N SER A 226 9.80 -2.62 12.77
CA SER A 226 8.76 -3.66 12.75
C SER A 226 8.63 -4.34 14.11
N ILE A 227 7.43 -4.83 14.41
CA ILE A 227 7.12 -5.60 15.61
C ILE A 227 6.27 -6.81 15.22
N ALA A 228 6.78 -8.01 15.50
CA ALA A 228 6.03 -9.25 15.43
C ALA A 228 5.77 -9.76 16.85
N ARG A 229 4.50 -9.84 17.26
CA ARG A 229 4.10 -10.16 18.63
C ARG A 229 3.13 -11.35 18.67
N GLU A 230 3.48 -12.36 19.46
CA GLU A 230 2.58 -13.39 19.96
C GLU A 230 2.41 -13.15 21.48
N ALA A 231 1.36 -12.39 21.83
CA ALA A 231 1.16 -11.84 23.17
C ALA A 231 1.22 -12.90 24.28
N GLY A 232 1.94 -12.60 25.36
CA GLY A 232 2.12 -13.49 26.51
C GLY A 232 3.11 -14.64 26.29
N SER A 233 3.66 -14.78 25.08
CA SER A 233 4.62 -15.83 24.76
C SER A 233 5.96 -15.25 24.31
N ARG A 234 6.01 -14.67 23.10
CA ARG A 234 7.24 -14.15 22.52
C ARG A 234 6.96 -13.02 21.52
N SER A 235 7.84 -12.03 21.51
CA SER A 235 7.84 -10.91 20.57
C SER A 235 9.23 -10.72 19.97
N LYS A 236 9.26 -10.31 18.71
CA LYS A 236 10.46 -9.85 18.00
C LYS A 236 10.26 -8.40 17.60
N VAL A 237 11.29 -7.58 17.83
CA VAL A 237 11.27 -6.14 17.56
C VAL A 237 12.49 -5.80 16.72
N ALA A 238 12.26 -5.21 15.55
CA ALA A 238 13.30 -4.74 14.65
C ALA A 238 13.57 -3.25 14.90
N VAL A 239 14.81 -2.91 15.25
CA VAL A 239 15.24 -1.54 15.58
C VAL A 239 16.38 -1.09 14.67
N PHE A 240 16.38 0.19 14.33
CA PHE A 240 17.38 0.82 13.47
C PHE A 240 17.89 2.11 14.11
N ALA A 241 19.21 2.33 14.12
CA ALA A 241 19.78 3.60 14.57
C ALA A 241 19.74 4.62 13.44
N ARG A 242 19.03 5.74 13.65
CA ARG A 242 19.08 6.88 12.72
C ARG A 242 20.34 7.71 12.89
N GLN A 243 20.86 7.77 14.12
CA GLN A 243 22.08 8.51 14.43
C GLN A 243 23.29 7.57 14.44
N SER A 244 24.34 7.96 13.71
CA SER A 244 25.61 7.23 13.72
C SER A 244 26.25 7.23 15.11
N GLY A 245 26.85 6.10 15.48
CA GLY A 245 27.48 5.89 16.79
C GLY A 245 26.54 5.47 17.93
N VAL A 246 25.24 5.31 17.65
CA VAL A 246 24.27 4.75 18.60
C VAL A 246 24.05 3.26 18.27
N ASP A 247 24.24 2.38 19.26
CA ASP A 247 23.84 0.97 19.14
C ASP A 247 22.35 0.82 19.44
N PRO A 248 21.51 0.49 18.45
CA PRO A 248 20.06 0.41 18.64
C PRO A 248 19.66 -0.77 19.53
N VAL A 249 20.39 -1.89 19.48
CA VAL A 249 20.10 -3.07 20.30
C VAL A 249 20.52 -2.81 21.75
N GLY A 250 21.75 -2.30 21.94
CA GLY A 250 22.27 -1.94 23.25
C GLY A 250 21.42 -0.90 23.98
N ALA A 251 20.93 0.13 23.27
CA ALA A 251 20.02 1.13 23.82
C ALA A 251 18.71 0.51 24.34
N CYS A 252 18.11 -0.41 23.58
CA CYS A 252 16.84 -1.04 23.96
C CYS A 252 17.00 -2.08 25.09
N VAL A 253 18.10 -2.82 25.10
CA VAL A 253 18.40 -3.84 26.12
C VAL A 253 18.79 -3.17 27.45
N GLY A 254 19.59 -2.10 27.39
CA GLY A 254 20.15 -1.43 28.55
C GLY A 254 21.25 -2.24 29.24
N MET A 255 21.87 -1.67 30.28
CA MET A 255 22.93 -2.34 31.04
C MET A 255 22.45 -3.71 31.56
N ARG A 256 23.08 -4.80 31.11
CA ARG A 256 22.73 -6.19 31.47
C ARG A 256 21.25 -6.54 31.25
N GLY A 257 20.56 -5.90 30.31
CA GLY A 257 19.16 -6.22 30.00
C GLY A 257 18.13 -5.61 30.94
N VAL A 258 18.50 -4.67 31.81
CA VAL A 258 17.58 -4.10 32.80
C VAL A 258 16.33 -3.47 32.17
N ARG A 259 16.48 -2.72 31.06
CA ARG A 259 15.35 -2.05 30.38
C ARG A 259 14.40 -3.07 29.77
N VAL A 260 14.91 -3.99 28.95
CA VAL A 260 14.08 -5.02 28.33
C VAL A 260 13.42 -5.92 29.39
N GLN A 261 14.11 -6.23 30.50
CA GLN A 261 13.54 -7.04 31.57
C GLN A 261 12.38 -6.32 32.31
N SER A 262 12.44 -5.00 32.46
CA SER A 262 11.32 -4.18 32.97
C SER A 262 10.07 -4.38 32.11
N ILE A 263 10.23 -4.32 30.78
CA ILE A 263 9.15 -4.52 29.81
C ILE A 263 8.64 -5.98 29.85
N VAL A 264 9.54 -6.97 29.88
CA VAL A 264 9.16 -8.40 30.01
C VAL A 264 8.31 -8.63 31.25
N ASN A 265 8.66 -8.01 32.37
CA ASN A 265 7.90 -8.13 33.62
C ASN A 265 6.52 -7.47 33.50
N GLU A 266 6.41 -6.31 32.84
CA GLU A 266 5.14 -5.61 32.58
C GLU A 266 4.22 -6.36 31.58
N LEU A 267 4.79 -7.23 30.73
CA LEU A 267 4.05 -8.10 29.82
C LEU A 267 3.78 -9.51 30.41
N GLY A 268 4.04 -9.72 31.70
CA GLY A 268 3.76 -10.99 32.38
C GLY A 268 4.71 -12.14 32.00
N GLY A 269 5.96 -11.82 31.64
CA GLY A 269 6.98 -12.80 31.27
C GLY A 269 7.07 -13.13 29.78
N GLU A 270 6.43 -12.34 28.92
CA GLU A 270 6.57 -12.43 27.47
C GLU A 270 8.04 -12.23 27.05
N LYS A 271 8.64 -13.18 26.33
CA LYS A 271 10.04 -13.09 25.89
C LYS A 271 10.18 -12.09 24.75
N ILE A 272 11.11 -11.13 24.85
CA ILE A 272 11.30 -10.10 23.83
C ILE A 272 12.69 -10.25 23.21
N ASP A 273 12.74 -10.45 21.91
CA ASP A 273 13.99 -10.39 21.12
C ASP A 273 14.08 -9.03 20.43
N ILE A 274 15.15 -8.30 20.69
CA ILE A 274 15.47 -7.05 19.99
C ILE A 274 16.51 -7.38 18.92
N ILE A 275 16.19 -7.05 17.68
CA ILE A 275 16.95 -7.41 16.49
C ILE A 275 17.31 -6.11 15.75
N GLU A 276 18.57 -5.99 15.37
CA GLU A 276 19.00 -4.91 14.49
C GLU A 276 18.41 -5.11 13.09
N TRP A 277 17.72 -4.09 12.60
CA TRP A 277 17.20 -4.06 11.23
C TRP A 277 18.35 -3.75 10.25
N SER A 278 18.40 -4.49 9.14
CA SER A 278 19.33 -4.23 8.04
C SER A 278 18.56 -3.91 6.76
N VAL A 279 19.17 -3.11 5.90
CA VAL A 279 18.67 -2.82 4.54
C VAL A 279 18.77 -4.08 3.68
N ASP A 280 19.81 -4.88 3.88
CA ASP A 280 19.94 -6.18 3.22
C ASP A 280 18.95 -7.18 3.83
N ALA A 281 18.04 -7.68 2.99
CA ALA A 281 17.00 -8.60 3.43
C ALA A 281 17.58 -9.94 3.90
N GLY A 282 18.66 -10.42 3.28
CA GLY A 282 19.33 -11.67 3.66
C GLY A 282 19.89 -11.59 5.07
N GLU A 283 20.65 -10.53 5.36
CA GLU A 283 21.20 -10.24 6.68
C GLU A 283 20.09 -10.00 7.71
N PHE A 284 19.05 -9.24 7.36
CA PHE A 284 17.94 -8.98 8.28
C PHE A 284 17.17 -10.26 8.64
N ILE A 285 16.90 -11.14 7.67
CA ILE A 285 16.26 -12.45 7.91
C ILE A 285 17.16 -13.34 8.78
N ALA A 286 18.46 -13.35 8.51
CA ALA A 286 19.42 -14.10 9.33
C ALA A 286 19.42 -13.61 10.79
N LYS A 287 19.44 -12.29 11.01
CA LYS A 287 19.33 -11.68 12.34
C LYS A 287 17.97 -11.95 13.00
N ALA A 288 16.88 -11.98 12.23
CA ALA A 288 15.53 -12.21 12.76
C ALA A 288 15.36 -13.61 13.38
N LEU A 289 16.03 -14.61 12.82
CA LEU A 289 16.03 -16.00 13.31
C LEU A 289 16.84 -16.21 14.59
N SER A 290 17.58 -15.19 15.06
CA SER A 290 18.26 -15.19 16.35
C SER A 290 17.31 -15.67 17.47
N PRO A 291 17.75 -16.63 18.31
CA PRO A 291 19.14 -17.00 18.61
C PRO A 291 19.79 -18.06 17.70
N ALA A 292 19.08 -18.61 16.72
CA ALA A 292 19.65 -19.64 15.84
C ALA A 292 20.70 -19.04 14.89
N LYS A 293 21.83 -19.72 14.73
CA LYS A 293 22.87 -19.33 13.76
C LYS A 293 22.46 -19.75 12.37
N VAL A 294 22.39 -18.79 11.46
CA VAL A 294 22.08 -19.04 10.06
C VAL A 294 23.35 -19.26 9.26
N LEU A 295 23.34 -20.26 8.40
CA LEU A 295 24.40 -20.44 7.42
C LEU A 295 24.14 -19.48 6.26
N SER A 296 23.31 -19.87 5.30
CA SER A 296 23.01 -19.06 4.12
C SER A 296 21.52 -18.71 4.06
N VAL A 297 21.23 -17.59 3.38
CA VAL A 297 19.87 -17.15 3.07
C VAL A 297 19.81 -16.91 1.56
N GLN A 298 18.98 -17.68 0.87
CA GLN A 298 18.69 -17.47 -0.54
C GLN A 298 17.33 -16.79 -0.66
N LEU A 299 17.31 -15.63 -1.29
CA LEU A 299 16.09 -14.87 -1.51
C LEU A 299 15.49 -15.23 -2.87
N GLU A 300 14.19 -15.45 -2.87
CA GLU A 300 13.40 -15.75 -4.06
C GLU A 300 12.20 -14.80 -4.09
N GLN A 301 12.20 -13.85 -5.02
CA GLN A 301 11.09 -12.93 -5.21
C GLN A 301 10.28 -13.35 -6.42
N ASP A 302 9.16 -14.02 -6.18
CA ASP A 302 8.23 -14.39 -7.24
C ASP A 302 7.11 -13.33 -7.35
N PRO A 303 6.84 -12.77 -8.55
CA PRO A 303 5.72 -11.83 -8.73
C PRO A 303 4.34 -12.46 -8.47
N VAL A 304 4.19 -13.78 -8.58
CA VAL A 304 2.93 -14.51 -8.37
C VAL A 304 2.86 -15.17 -6.99
N ASP A 305 3.93 -15.85 -6.57
CA ASP A 305 3.97 -16.62 -5.32
C ASP A 305 4.49 -15.81 -4.11
N GLY A 306 4.98 -14.58 -4.34
CA GLY A 306 5.43 -13.66 -3.31
C GLY A 306 6.91 -13.83 -2.93
N ARG A 307 7.30 -13.15 -1.83
CA ARG A 307 8.68 -13.12 -1.35
C ARG A 307 8.96 -14.31 -0.42
N THR A 308 9.86 -15.20 -0.84
CA THR A 308 10.27 -16.40 -0.09
C THR A 308 11.77 -16.39 0.15
N ALA A 309 12.18 -16.81 1.34
CA ALA A 309 13.57 -16.91 1.75
C ALA A 309 13.86 -18.35 2.19
N ASN A 310 14.75 -19.01 1.45
CA ASN A 310 15.25 -20.34 1.77
C ASN A 310 16.46 -20.20 2.68
N VAL A 311 16.31 -20.59 3.94
CA VAL A 311 17.31 -20.41 4.98
C VAL A 311 17.91 -21.75 5.36
N ILE A 312 19.24 -21.83 5.28
CA ILE A 312 19.97 -23.02 5.68
C ILE A 312 20.59 -22.80 7.04
N VAL A 313 20.40 -23.76 7.94
CA VAL A 313 20.92 -23.72 9.29
C VAL A 313 21.67 -25.02 9.59
N PRO A 314 22.63 -25.01 10.54
CA PRO A 314 23.21 -26.24 11.05
C PRO A 314 22.10 -27.14 11.64
N ASP A 315 22.26 -28.46 11.54
CA ASP A 315 21.19 -29.40 11.93
C ASP A 315 20.88 -29.36 13.44
N ASP A 316 21.88 -29.08 14.27
CA ASP A 316 21.72 -28.86 15.71
C ASP A 316 20.90 -27.59 16.03
N GLN A 317 20.92 -26.62 15.12
CA GLN A 317 20.18 -25.36 15.22
C GLN A 317 18.82 -25.41 14.53
N LEU A 318 18.51 -26.44 13.73
CA LEU A 318 17.26 -26.54 12.96
C LEU A 318 16.02 -26.44 13.87
N SER A 319 16.02 -27.19 14.97
CA SER A 319 14.93 -27.15 15.95
C SER A 319 14.80 -25.77 16.63
N LEU A 320 15.91 -25.09 16.87
CA LEU A 320 15.93 -23.75 17.49
C LEU A 320 15.43 -22.69 16.50
N ALA A 321 15.84 -22.78 15.23
CA ALA A 321 15.46 -21.88 14.16
C ALA A 321 13.95 -21.94 13.88
N ILE A 322 13.37 -23.15 13.83
CA ILE A 322 11.92 -23.35 13.72
C ILE A 322 11.21 -22.87 15.00
N GLY A 323 11.75 -23.27 16.16
CA GLY A 323 11.18 -22.98 17.47
C GLY A 323 9.97 -23.85 17.82
N ARG A 324 9.51 -23.76 19.07
CA ARG A 324 8.37 -24.54 19.57
C ARG A 324 7.12 -24.24 18.74
N ALA A 325 6.54 -25.27 18.10
CA ALA A 325 5.38 -25.13 17.20
C ALA A 325 5.59 -24.10 16.07
N GLY A 326 6.83 -23.94 15.60
CA GLY A 326 7.18 -23.00 14.53
C GLY A 326 7.15 -21.53 14.93
N GLN A 327 7.11 -21.23 16.25
CA GLN A 327 6.95 -19.86 16.74
C GLN A 327 8.10 -18.93 16.28
N ASN A 328 9.35 -19.38 16.31
CA ASN A 328 10.48 -18.52 15.95
C ASN A 328 10.48 -18.19 14.46
N ALA A 329 10.25 -19.19 13.60
CA ALA A 329 10.10 -19.00 12.17
C ALA A 329 8.91 -18.08 11.83
N ARG A 330 7.74 -18.30 12.46
CA ARG A 330 6.53 -17.50 12.22
C ARG A 330 6.69 -16.04 12.66
N LEU A 331 7.29 -15.79 13.82
CA LEU A 331 7.58 -14.42 14.26
C LEU A 331 8.59 -13.73 13.35
N SER A 332 9.63 -14.46 12.89
CA SER A 332 10.64 -13.91 11.96
C SER A 332 10.03 -13.60 10.60
N ALA A 333 9.14 -14.45 10.09
CA ALA A 333 8.39 -14.22 8.86
C ALA A 333 7.48 -12.99 8.98
N LYS A 334 6.73 -12.87 10.09
CA LYS A 334 5.89 -11.68 10.35
C LYS A 334 6.72 -10.40 10.53
N LEU A 335 7.91 -10.50 11.10
CA LEU A 335 8.80 -9.35 11.32
C LEU A 335 9.38 -8.81 10.02
N THR A 336 9.82 -9.71 9.14
CA THR A 336 10.51 -9.40 7.89
C THR A 336 9.56 -9.19 6.72
N GLY A 337 8.34 -9.75 6.78
CA GLY A 337 7.39 -9.78 5.67
C GLY A 337 7.74 -10.84 4.61
N TRP A 338 8.72 -11.71 4.87
CA TRP A 338 9.13 -12.80 3.98
C TRP A 338 8.56 -14.13 4.46
N ARG A 339 8.19 -14.99 3.51
CA ARG A 339 8.01 -16.41 3.83
C ARG A 339 9.39 -17.02 4.10
N ILE A 340 9.55 -17.72 5.21
CA ILE A 340 10.85 -18.29 5.61
C ILE A 340 10.71 -19.81 5.62
N ASP A 341 11.39 -20.47 4.70
CA ASP A 341 11.51 -21.92 4.64
C ASP A 341 12.90 -22.31 5.17
N ILE A 342 12.93 -23.10 6.23
CA ILE A 342 14.16 -23.44 6.96
C ILE A 342 14.53 -24.90 6.68
N GLN A 343 15.77 -25.12 6.27
CA GLN A 343 16.33 -26.45 5.97
C GLN A 343 17.63 -26.70 6.73
N GLY A 344 17.86 -27.97 7.09
CA GLY A 344 19.12 -28.42 7.66
C GLY A 344 20.23 -28.44 6.60
N VAL A 345 21.48 -28.25 7.02
CA VAL A 345 22.63 -28.26 6.11
C VAL A 345 22.83 -29.63 5.46
N THR A 346 22.54 -30.73 6.17
CA THR A 346 22.65 -32.09 5.61
C THR A 346 21.66 -32.30 4.48
N GLU A 347 20.40 -31.93 4.70
CA GLU A 347 19.34 -32.05 3.70
C GLU A 347 19.65 -31.18 2.47
N ALA A 348 20.07 -29.93 2.70
CA ALA A 348 20.42 -29.01 1.63
C ALA A 348 21.66 -29.46 0.83
N ALA A 349 22.69 -29.99 1.50
CA ALA A 349 23.90 -30.50 0.85
C ALA A 349 23.61 -31.76 0.02
N THR A 350 22.81 -32.70 0.54
CA THR A 350 22.40 -33.89 -0.19
C THR A 350 21.60 -33.52 -1.44
N LEU A 351 20.65 -32.58 -1.31
CA LEU A 351 19.89 -32.09 -2.45
C LEU A 351 20.78 -31.38 -3.48
N ALA A 352 21.79 -30.62 -3.03
CA ALA A 352 22.76 -29.99 -3.90
C ALA A 352 23.54 -31.03 -4.71
N LEU A 353 24.10 -32.06 -4.06
CA LEU A 353 24.82 -33.14 -4.75
C LEU A 353 23.93 -33.90 -5.76
N GLN A 354 22.68 -34.20 -5.37
CA GLN A 354 21.72 -34.84 -6.27
C GLN A 354 21.44 -33.98 -7.52
N ARG A 355 21.32 -32.66 -7.36
CA ARG A 355 21.11 -31.75 -8.50
C ARG A 355 22.32 -31.72 -9.43
N VAL A 356 23.53 -31.65 -8.87
CA VAL A 356 24.78 -31.71 -9.66
C VAL A 356 24.87 -33.01 -10.47
N ASN A 357 24.45 -34.14 -9.91
CA ASN A 357 24.47 -35.42 -10.62
C ASN A 357 23.37 -35.54 -11.69
N LYS A 358 22.21 -34.89 -11.50
CA LYS A 358 21.09 -34.93 -12.44
C LYS A 358 21.27 -33.97 -13.62
N ASP A 359 21.91 -32.84 -13.37
CA ASP A 359 22.00 -31.73 -14.30
C ASP A 359 23.48 -31.41 -14.57
N PRO A 360 24.02 -31.86 -15.73
CA PRO A 360 25.44 -31.75 -16.04
C PRO A 360 25.90 -30.29 -16.19
N ASP A 361 24.99 -29.37 -16.46
CA ASP A 361 25.29 -27.94 -16.67
C ASP A 361 25.59 -27.20 -15.34
N VAL A 362 25.21 -27.81 -14.20
CA VAL A 362 25.53 -27.26 -12.86
C VAL A 362 27.03 -27.34 -12.56
N LEU A 363 27.71 -28.39 -13.04
CA LEU A 363 29.13 -28.65 -12.74
C LEU A 363 30.03 -27.49 -13.21
N PRO A 364 29.97 -27.06 -14.49
CA PRO A 364 30.70 -25.88 -14.95
C PRO A 364 30.35 -24.61 -14.16
N ALA A 365 29.06 -24.40 -13.86
CA ALA A 365 28.58 -23.21 -13.18
C ALA A 365 29.07 -23.07 -11.72
N LEU A 366 29.48 -24.17 -11.09
CA LEU A 366 30.00 -24.17 -9.71
C LEU A 366 31.39 -23.53 -9.58
N GLY A 367 32.16 -23.47 -10.67
CA GLY A 367 33.53 -22.94 -10.67
C GLY A 367 34.39 -23.56 -9.55
N PRO A 368 35.04 -22.76 -8.68
CA PRO A 368 35.89 -23.28 -7.59
C PRO A 368 35.16 -24.15 -6.56
N ALA A 369 33.83 -24.10 -6.50
CA ALA A 369 33.06 -24.95 -5.59
C ALA A 369 32.99 -26.41 -6.06
N ALA A 370 33.23 -26.68 -7.34
CA ALA A 370 33.22 -28.04 -7.89
C ALA A 370 34.29 -28.94 -7.24
N GLU A 371 35.46 -28.38 -6.91
CA GLU A 371 36.54 -29.10 -6.21
C GLU A 371 36.13 -29.60 -4.82
N LEU A 372 35.11 -28.98 -4.20
CA LEU A 372 34.63 -29.33 -2.88
C LEU A 372 33.59 -30.46 -2.91
N LEU A 373 33.06 -30.84 -4.08
CA LEU A 373 32.02 -31.87 -4.20
C LEU A 373 32.43 -33.22 -3.60
N PRO A 374 33.64 -33.78 -3.89
CA PRO A 374 34.06 -35.04 -3.29
C PRO A 374 34.22 -34.94 -1.77
N ASN A 375 34.71 -33.78 -1.29
CA ASN A 375 34.86 -33.54 0.14
C ASN A 375 33.49 -33.50 0.84
N VAL A 376 32.52 -32.76 0.28
CA VAL A 376 31.15 -32.69 0.82
C VAL A 376 30.47 -34.06 0.82
N ALA A 377 30.64 -34.86 -0.24
CA ALA A 377 30.12 -36.22 -0.28
C ALA A 377 30.71 -37.11 0.82
N ASN A 378 32.02 -37.00 1.08
CA ASN A 378 32.68 -37.74 2.15
C ASN A 378 32.22 -37.29 3.55
N ILE A 379 32.08 -35.97 3.76
CA ILE A 379 31.55 -35.40 5.01
C ILE A 379 30.16 -35.98 5.31
N LEU A 380 29.26 -36.00 4.34
CA LEU A 380 27.90 -36.53 4.52
C LEU A 380 27.91 -38.02 4.89
N ARG A 381 28.73 -38.84 4.20
CA ARG A 381 28.85 -40.29 4.50
C ARG A 381 29.40 -40.53 5.91
N GLN A 382 30.38 -39.76 6.35
CA GLN A 382 30.96 -39.91 7.68
C GLN A 382 29.95 -39.55 8.77
N HIS A 383 29.25 -38.42 8.60
CA HIS A 383 28.27 -37.95 9.59
C HIS A 383 27.01 -38.81 9.64
N GLU A 384 26.65 -39.50 8.56
CA GLU A 384 25.60 -40.52 8.57
C GLU A 384 25.91 -41.67 9.55
N GLN A 385 27.18 -42.05 9.68
CA GLN A 385 27.65 -43.13 10.56
C GLN A 385 27.84 -42.66 12.01
N GLU A 386 28.45 -41.50 12.22
CA GLU A 386 28.91 -41.05 13.54
C GLU A 386 27.89 -40.16 14.28
N ARG A 387 26.95 -39.51 13.56
CA ARG A 387 25.94 -38.58 14.10
C ARG A 387 26.51 -37.50 15.03
N MET A 388 27.68 -36.96 14.69
CA MET A 388 28.34 -35.89 15.43
C MET A 388 27.91 -34.51 14.89
N PRO A 389 28.09 -33.41 15.65
CA PRO A 389 27.89 -32.07 15.12
C PRO A 389 28.97 -31.71 14.10
N TYR A 390 28.59 -31.03 13.01
CA TYR A 390 29.53 -30.57 12.00
C TYR A 390 30.55 -29.55 12.54
N HIS A 391 31.77 -29.67 12.05
CA HIS A 391 32.85 -28.70 12.30
C HIS A 391 32.69 -27.44 11.44
N SER A 392 33.32 -26.33 11.86
CA SER A 392 33.21 -25.05 11.15
C SER A 392 33.74 -25.09 9.71
N GLU A 393 34.77 -25.90 9.45
CA GLU A 393 35.32 -26.09 8.10
C GLU A 393 34.40 -26.92 7.21
N GLU A 394 33.81 -27.98 7.74
CA GLU A 394 32.81 -28.82 7.06
C GLU A 394 31.58 -28.00 6.66
N LEU A 395 31.06 -27.20 7.61
CA LEU A 395 29.95 -26.27 7.35
C LEU A 395 30.29 -25.24 6.29
N ARG A 396 31.53 -24.74 6.24
CA ARG A 396 31.98 -23.80 5.21
C ARG A 396 32.04 -24.48 3.84
N ALA A 397 32.55 -25.71 3.75
CA ALA A 397 32.60 -26.48 2.51
C ALA A 397 31.19 -26.75 1.97
N MET A 398 30.29 -27.28 2.81
CA MET A 398 28.90 -27.54 2.44
C MET A 398 28.19 -26.26 1.99
N ARG A 399 28.32 -25.16 2.76
CA ARG A 399 27.76 -23.86 2.39
C ARG A 399 28.19 -23.43 1.00
N ARG A 400 29.49 -23.49 0.66
CA ARG A 400 29.98 -23.01 -0.65
C ARG A 400 29.38 -23.80 -1.80
N VAL A 401 29.26 -25.13 -1.65
CA VAL A 401 28.60 -25.98 -2.66
C VAL A 401 27.12 -25.65 -2.75
N ILE A 402 26.41 -25.57 -1.63
CA ILE A 402 24.97 -25.29 -1.62
C ILE A 402 24.67 -23.92 -2.24
N GLU A 403 25.38 -22.86 -1.84
CA GLU A 403 25.22 -21.52 -2.39
C GLU A 403 25.56 -21.48 -3.88
N GLY A 404 26.55 -22.26 -4.34
CA GLY A 404 26.89 -22.38 -5.76
C GLY A 404 25.75 -22.98 -6.58
N VAL A 405 25.21 -24.13 -6.14
CA VAL A 405 24.07 -24.78 -6.80
C VAL A 405 22.82 -23.88 -6.76
N GLN A 406 22.55 -23.25 -5.62
CA GLN A 406 21.39 -22.34 -5.48
C GLN A 406 21.52 -21.11 -6.39
N ARG A 407 22.73 -20.53 -6.51
CA ARG A 407 22.98 -19.40 -7.41
C ARG A 407 22.72 -19.77 -8.87
N TYR A 408 23.15 -20.95 -9.31
CA TYR A 408 22.87 -21.44 -10.68
C TYR A 408 21.36 -21.58 -10.95
N TYR A 409 20.60 -22.23 -10.06
CA TYR A 409 19.15 -22.33 -10.27
C TYR A 409 18.41 -21.01 -10.06
N ALA A 410 18.97 -20.06 -9.32
CA ALA A 410 18.44 -18.71 -9.23
C ALA A 410 18.66 -17.98 -10.56
N SER A 411 19.85 -18.04 -11.16
CA SER A 411 20.15 -17.36 -12.43
C SER A 411 19.28 -17.87 -13.57
N ILE A 412 19.03 -19.19 -13.67
CA ILE A 412 18.10 -19.74 -14.66
C ILE A 412 16.69 -19.16 -14.49
N ARG A 413 16.17 -19.19 -13.27
CA ARG A 413 14.81 -18.70 -12.98
C ARG A 413 14.69 -17.20 -13.21
N ASP A 414 15.71 -16.44 -12.85
CA ASP A 414 15.71 -14.99 -13.03
C ASP A 414 15.86 -14.60 -14.51
N ALA A 415 16.63 -15.35 -15.30
CA ALA A 415 16.68 -15.19 -16.76
C ALA A 415 15.32 -15.49 -17.42
N GLU A 416 14.69 -16.60 -17.04
CA GLU A 416 13.35 -16.96 -17.52
C GLU A 416 12.30 -15.90 -17.14
N ARG A 417 12.35 -15.39 -15.91
CA ARG A 417 11.45 -14.31 -15.45
C ARG A 417 11.67 -13.00 -16.20
N THR A 418 12.93 -12.65 -16.46
CA THR A 418 13.27 -11.42 -17.19
C THR A 418 12.74 -11.51 -18.61
N ARG A 419 12.88 -12.68 -19.25
CA ARG A 419 12.29 -12.97 -20.56
C ARG A 419 10.77 -12.84 -20.56
N LEU A 420 10.08 -13.46 -19.61
CA LEU A 420 8.60 -13.39 -19.51
C LEU A 420 8.10 -11.96 -19.26
N ARG A 421 8.80 -11.18 -18.41
CA ARG A 421 8.46 -9.78 -18.15
C ARG A 421 8.67 -8.91 -19.38
N ALA A 422 9.77 -9.11 -20.11
CA ALA A 422 10.03 -8.40 -21.35
C ALA A 422 8.96 -8.71 -22.40
N GLU A 423 8.52 -9.96 -22.51
CA GLU A 423 7.44 -10.36 -23.42
C GLU A 423 6.09 -9.71 -23.04
N GLU A 424 5.74 -9.70 -21.75
CA GLU A 424 4.50 -9.06 -21.27
C GLU A 424 4.52 -7.54 -21.47
N GLN A 425 5.66 -6.90 -21.20
CA GLN A 425 5.86 -5.47 -21.44
C GLN A 425 5.79 -5.13 -22.93
N ALA A 426 6.43 -5.93 -23.80
CA ALA A 426 6.37 -5.75 -25.24
C ALA A 426 4.94 -5.91 -25.77
N ARG A 427 4.19 -6.90 -25.26
CA ARG A 427 2.77 -7.09 -25.60
C ARG A 427 1.93 -5.88 -25.21
N ARG A 428 2.15 -5.34 -24.00
CA ARG A 428 1.42 -4.16 -23.54
C ARG A 428 1.77 -2.91 -24.36
N ALA A 429 3.06 -2.69 -24.63
CA ALA A 429 3.52 -1.59 -25.47
C ALA A 429 2.96 -1.68 -26.89
N ALA A 430 2.87 -2.88 -27.48
CA ALA A 430 2.27 -3.08 -28.80
C ALA A 430 0.77 -2.74 -28.83
N ILE A 431 0.02 -3.07 -27.76
CA ILE A 431 -1.40 -2.68 -27.64
C ILE A 431 -1.52 -1.16 -27.51
N GLU A 432 -0.72 -0.54 -26.65
CA GLU A 432 -0.73 0.92 -26.45
C GLU A 432 -0.31 1.67 -27.73
N ALA A 433 0.67 1.16 -28.48
CA ALA A 433 1.10 1.70 -29.76
C ALA A 433 0.02 1.57 -30.84
N ALA A 434 -0.64 0.41 -30.96
CA ALA A 434 -1.73 0.22 -31.91
C ALA A 434 -2.95 1.13 -31.59
N GLU A 435 -3.23 1.35 -30.29
CA GLU A 435 -4.24 2.33 -29.88
C GLU A 435 -3.83 3.77 -30.21
N ALA A 436 -2.57 4.13 -30.03
CA ALA A 436 -2.04 5.45 -30.37
C ALA A 436 -2.07 5.70 -31.88
N GLU A 437 -1.66 4.73 -32.70
CA GLU A 437 -1.77 4.78 -34.16
C GLU A 437 -3.22 4.95 -34.59
N ARG A 438 -4.15 4.18 -34.01
CA ARG A 438 -5.58 4.31 -34.29
C ARG A 438 -6.10 5.70 -33.93
N ARG A 439 -5.68 6.28 -32.81
CA ARG A 439 -6.06 7.65 -32.41
C ARG A 439 -5.49 8.69 -33.37
N ALA A 440 -4.23 8.57 -33.77
CA ALA A 440 -3.61 9.47 -34.75
C ALA A 440 -4.29 9.39 -36.13
N ILE A 441 -4.69 8.20 -36.57
CA ILE A 441 -5.47 8.02 -37.81
C ILE A 441 -6.83 8.72 -37.70
N ILE A 442 -7.52 8.57 -36.57
CA ILE A 442 -8.81 9.24 -36.35
C ILE A 442 -8.64 10.77 -36.31
N GLU A 443 -7.60 11.26 -35.64
CA GLU A 443 -7.32 12.70 -35.51
C GLU A 443 -6.94 13.34 -36.85
N THR A 444 -6.09 12.68 -37.64
CA THR A 444 -5.75 13.11 -39.02
C THR A 444 -6.95 13.02 -39.97
N ALA A 445 -7.88 12.10 -39.75
CA ALA A 445 -9.10 12.01 -40.53
C ALA A 445 -10.12 13.10 -40.12
N ARG A 446 -10.19 13.48 -38.84
CA ARG A 446 -11.02 14.59 -38.34
C ARG A 446 -10.52 15.96 -38.81
N SER A 447 -9.20 16.18 -38.88
CA SER A 447 -8.64 17.44 -39.39
C SER A 447 -8.87 17.67 -40.89
N ARG A 448 -9.28 16.63 -41.64
CA ARG A 448 -9.69 16.74 -43.05
C ARG A 448 -11.14 17.18 -43.23
N VAL A 449 -11.94 17.28 -42.16
CA VAL A 449 -13.32 17.75 -42.22
C VAL A 449 -13.32 19.28 -42.34
N PRO A 450 -13.84 19.87 -43.43
CA PRO A 450 -13.85 21.32 -43.61
C PRO A 450 -14.71 22.01 -42.54
N ALA A 451 -14.27 23.17 -42.02
CA ALA A 451 -15.01 23.92 -41.00
C ALA A 451 -16.45 24.26 -41.41
N GLN A 452 -16.68 24.53 -42.71
CA GLN A 452 -18.00 24.80 -43.28
C GLN A 452 -18.98 23.62 -43.12
N ALA A 453 -18.48 22.38 -43.01
CA ALA A 453 -19.35 21.22 -42.82
C ALA A 453 -20.10 21.26 -41.48
N TYR A 454 -19.51 21.86 -40.44
CA TYR A 454 -20.15 21.99 -39.13
C TYR A 454 -21.22 23.10 -39.09
N GLU A 455 -21.24 23.99 -40.08
CA GLU A 455 -22.24 25.07 -40.16
C GLU A 455 -23.52 24.63 -40.89
N ILE A 456 -23.49 23.49 -41.59
CA ILE A 456 -24.63 22.96 -42.34
C ILE A 456 -25.44 22.02 -41.44
N PRO A 457 -26.70 22.38 -41.09
CA PRO A 457 -27.58 21.48 -40.35
C PRO A 457 -27.97 20.27 -41.21
N LEU A 458 -28.08 19.09 -40.60
CA LEU A 458 -28.46 17.87 -41.33
C LEU A 458 -29.84 17.93 -41.99
N ASP A 459 -30.70 18.82 -41.50
CA ASP A 459 -32.06 19.04 -41.99
C ASP A 459 -32.07 19.62 -43.42
N GLU A 460 -31.02 20.37 -43.78
CA GLU A 460 -30.85 21.03 -45.07
C GLU A 460 -30.01 20.17 -46.05
N PHE A 461 -29.46 19.05 -45.56
CA PHE A 461 -28.53 18.17 -46.26
C PHE A 461 -29.21 17.18 -47.24
N GLY A 462 -30.54 17.20 -47.32
CA GLY A 462 -31.31 16.48 -48.34
C GLY A 462 -31.39 14.95 -48.15
N LEU A 463 -31.13 14.44 -46.94
CA LEU A 463 -31.28 13.02 -46.61
C LEU A 463 -32.74 12.59 -46.54
N GLY A 464 -33.01 11.34 -46.89
CA GLY A 464 -34.32 10.73 -46.66
C GLY A 464 -34.71 10.78 -45.17
N ALA A 465 -35.97 11.09 -44.88
CA ALA A 465 -36.47 11.28 -43.50
C ALA A 465 -36.14 10.12 -42.53
N ARG A 466 -35.97 8.90 -43.06
CA ARG A 466 -35.55 7.74 -42.28
C ARG A 466 -34.08 7.82 -41.85
N VAL A 467 -33.18 8.19 -42.75
CA VAL A 467 -31.73 8.30 -42.47
C VAL A 467 -31.47 9.51 -41.57
N LEU A 468 -32.12 10.65 -41.86
CA LEU A 468 -32.07 11.86 -41.04
C LEU A 468 -32.51 11.57 -39.59
N GLY A 469 -33.64 10.88 -39.41
CA GLY A 469 -34.14 10.54 -38.08
C GLY A 469 -33.20 9.61 -37.29
N HIS A 470 -32.48 8.71 -37.96
CA HIS A 470 -31.49 7.85 -37.30
C HIS A 470 -30.21 8.61 -36.92
N LEU A 471 -29.76 9.56 -37.75
CA LEU A 471 -28.59 10.41 -37.45
C LEU A 471 -28.88 11.41 -36.32
N GLN A 472 -30.06 12.03 -36.30
CA GLN A 472 -30.48 12.93 -35.22
C GLN A 472 -30.66 12.18 -33.89
N GLN A 473 -31.13 10.92 -33.91
CA GLN A 473 -31.20 10.06 -32.72
C GLN A 473 -29.81 9.68 -32.19
N ALA A 474 -28.79 9.71 -33.04
CA ALA A 474 -27.39 9.51 -32.67
C ALA A 474 -26.72 10.81 -32.19
N GLU A 475 -27.48 11.88 -31.98
CA GLU A 475 -27.01 13.21 -31.55
C GLU A 475 -26.05 13.91 -32.53
N LEU A 476 -26.00 13.45 -33.78
CA LEU A 476 -25.30 14.15 -34.87
C LEU A 476 -26.24 15.24 -35.37
N ALA A 477 -25.82 16.51 -35.27
CA ALA A 477 -26.65 17.66 -35.61
C ALA A 477 -26.24 18.31 -36.94
N THR A 478 -24.94 18.21 -37.27
CA THR A 478 -24.33 18.88 -38.41
C THR A 478 -23.73 17.89 -39.39
N VAL A 479 -23.50 18.34 -40.63
CA VAL A 479 -22.82 17.55 -41.65
C VAL A 479 -21.38 17.23 -41.23
N GLY A 480 -20.72 18.17 -40.53
CA GLY A 480 -19.40 18.00 -39.93
C GLY A 480 -19.36 16.82 -38.96
N ASP A 481 -20.35 16.69 -38.08
CA ASP A 481 -20.45 15.56 -37.14
C ASP A 481 -20.55 14.22 -37.88
N VAL A 482 -21.31 14.16 -38.98
CA VAL A 482 -21.44 12.95 -39.81
C VAL A 482 -20.15 12.65 -40.57
N MET A 483 -19.44 13.68 -41.03
CA MET A 483 -18.13 13.54 -41.68
C MET A 483 -17.04 13.09 -40.69
N GLU A 484 -17.08 13.50 -39.42
CA GLU A 484 -16.19 12.98 -38.38
C GLU A 484 -16.42 11.49 -38.11
N GLN A 485 -17.68 11.05 -38.10
CA GLN A 485 -17.99 9.64 -37.93
C GLN A 485 -17.57 8.81 -39.15
N LEU A 486 -17.59 9.39 -40.35
CA LEU A 486 -17.05 8.75 -41.56
C LEU A 486 -15.52 8.78 -41.64
N ALA A 487 -14.87 9.74 -40.96
CA ALA A 487 -13.42 9.82 -40.83
C ALA A 487 -12.85 8.65 -39.99
N GLU A 488 -13.64 8.08 -39.07
CA GLU A 488 -13.33 6.83 -38.37
C GLU A 488 -13.44 5.57 -39.26
N GLY A 489 -13.82 5.73 -40.54
CA GLY A 489 -14.12 4.68 -41.49
C GLY A 489 -15.62 4.37 -41.58
N ASP A 490 -16.00 3.49 -42.51
CA ASP A 490 -17.41 3.11 -42.75
C ASP A 490 -18.09 2.51 -41.49
N GLU A 491 -17.30 1.89 -40.61
CA GLU A 491 -17.78 1.36 -39.32
C GLU A 491 -18.25 2.44 -38.35
N GLY A 492 -17.73 3.67 -38.47
CA GLY A 492 -18.07 4.80 -37.60
C GLY A 492 -19.52 5.27 -37.74
N LEU A 493 -20.15 5.13 -38.91
CA LEU A 493 -21.60 5.36 -39.06
C LEU A 493 -22.45 4.10 -38.88
N LEU A 494 -21.91 2.92 -39.20
CA LEU A 494 -22.64 1.65 -39.07
C LEU A 494 -22.91 1.24 -37.62
N LYS A 495 -22.18 1.82 -36.64
CA LYS A 495 -22.42 1.62 -35.20
C LYS A 495 -23.77 2.17 -34.72
N PHE A 496 -24.40 3.08 -35.47
CA PHE A 496 -25.67 3.68 -35.08
C PHE A 496 -26.88 2.86 -35.56
N ASN A 497 -27.84 2.66 -34.65
CA ASN A 497 -29.02 1.84 -34.88
C ASN A 497 -29.86 2.38 -36.05
N GLY A 498 -30.06 1.56 -37.09
CA GLY A 498 -30.87 1.89 -38.26
C GLY A 498 -30.10 2.42 -39.47
N ILE A 499 -28.78 2.61 -39.35
CA ILE A 499 -27.89 2.93 -40.46
C ILE A 499 -27.35 1.63 -41.07
N GLY A 500 -27.86 1.27 -42.24
CA GLY A 500 -27.35 0.15 -43.04
C GLY A 500 -26.47 0.61 -44.20
N PRO A 501 -25.90 -0.31 -44.99
CA PRO A 501 -25.04 0.02 -46.13
C PRO A 501 -25.74 0.88 -47.19
N LYS A 502 -27.08 0.77 -47.33
CA LYS A 502 -27.88 1.64 -48.21
C LYS A 502 -27.97 3.08 -47.70
N SER A 503 -28.24 3.25 -46.40
CA SER A 503 -28.28 4.57 -45.75
C SER A 503 -26.91 5.23 -45.77
N MET A 504 -25.83 4.47 -45.58
CA MET A 504 -24.45 4.96 -45.68
C MET A 504 -24.10 5.40 -47.10
N ALA A 505 -24.49 4.63 -48.12
CA ALA A 505 -24.29 5.02 -49.51
C ALA A 505 -25.04 6.30 -49.87
N GLU A 506 -26.26 6.48 -49.34
CA GLU A 506 -27.05 7.70 -49.46
C GLU A 506 -26.32 8.90 -48.81
N VAL A 507 -25.84 8.74 -47.57
CA VAL A 507 -25.04 9.79 -46.89
C VAL A 507 -23.79 10.15 -47.69
N LYS A 508 -23.01 9.17 -48.16
CA LYS A 508 -21.81 9.41 -48.98
C LYS A 508 -22.13 10.12 -50.31
N GLN A 509 -23.25 9.77 -50.94
CA GLN A 509 -23.71 10.44 -52.17
C GLN A 509 -24.12 11.90 -51.90
N CYS A 510 -24.81 12.17 -50.79
CA CYS A 510 -25.15 13.53 -50.39
C CYS A 510 -23.90 14.36 -50.05
N ILE A 511 -22.93 13.79 -49.30
CA ILE A 511 -21.65 14.46 -49.01
C ILE A 511 -20.92 14.79 -50.31
N ALA A 512 -20.84 13.84 -51.26
CA ALA A 512 -20.17 14.05 -52.54
C ALA A 512 -20.89 15.06 -53.47
N ALA A 513 -22.19 15.30 -53.25
CA ALA A 513 -22.98 16.28 -54.01
C ALA A 513 -22.81 17.71 -53.48
N LEU A 514 -22.40 17.87 -52.22
CA LEU A 514 -21.95 19.15 -51.71
C LEU A 514 -20.53 19.36 -52.20
N ASP A 515 -20.39 20.22 -53.19
CA ASP A 515 -19.12 20.65 -53.80
C ASP A 515 -18.34 21.52 -52.78
N LEU A 516 -18.11 20.97 -51.57
CA LEU A 516 -17.37 21.59 -50.50
C LEU A 516 -15.92 21.71 -50.95
N PRO A 517 -15.25 22.86 -50.71
CA PRO A 517 -13.85 22.99 -51.01
C PRO A 517 -13.11 21.87 -50.29
N LYS A 518 -12.43 21.02 -51.05
CA LYS A 518 -11.41 20.15 -50.47
C LYS A 518 -10.43 21.10 -49.81
N VAL A 519 -10.05 20.83 -48.55
CA VAL A 519 -8.94 21.55 -47.94
C VAL A 519 -7.73 21.28 -48.84
N GLU A 520 -7.42 22.24 -49.72
CA GLU A 520 -6.22 22.22 -50.55
C GLU A 520 -5.02 22.18 -49.60
N GLU A 521 -3.95 21.51 -50.01
CA GLU A 521 -2.75 21.29 -49.20
C GLU A 521 -2.04 22.61 -48.79
N GLU A 522 -2.56 23.77 -49.17
CA GLU A 522 -1.96 25.10 -48.97
C GLU A 522 -1.96 25.58 -47.51
N ILE A 523 -2.87 25.11 -46.64
CA ILE A 523 -2.82 25.46 -45.21
C ILE A 523 -1.62 24.81 -44.49
N LYS A 524 -1.03 23.75 -45.08
CA LYS A 524 0.18 23.14 -44.53
C LYS A 524 1.44 23.95 -44.83
N GLU A 525 1.47 24.79 -45.86
CA GLU A 525 2.61 25.67 -46.08
C GLU A 525 2.49 26.92 -45.21
N GLU A 526 1.31 27.54 -45.06
CA GLU A 526 1.16 28.71 -44.18
C GLU A 526 1.33 28.38 -42.68
N ILE A 527 0.84 27.23 -42.19
CA ILE A 527 1.06 26.83 -40.78
C ILE A 527 2.50 26.34 -40.57
N LYS A 528 3.13 25.77 -41.59
CA LYS A 528 4.55 25.36 -41.50
C LYS A 528 5.48 26.55 -41.63
N GLU A 529 5.12 27.58 -42.40
CA GLU A 529 5.78 28.88 -42.43
C GLU A 529 5.57 29.65 -41.14
N GLU A 530 4.37 29.65 -40.52
CA GLU A 530 4.16 30.27 -39.19
C GLU A 530 4.92 29.53 -38.08
N ILE A 531 5.00 28.20 -38.13
CA ILE A 531 5.80 27.41 -37.18
C ILE A 531 7.31 27.54 -37.48
N GLU A 532 7.72 27.64 -38.75
CA GLU A 532 9.12 27.91 -39.13
C GLU A 532 9.52 29.36 -38.76
N GLU A 533 8.63 30.35 -38.86
CA GLU A 533 8.85 31.73 -38.39
C GLU A 533 8.88 31.82 -36.85
N GLU A 534 8.02 31.08 -36.11
CA GLU A 534 8.12 30.99 -34.65
C GLU A 534 9.38 30.26 -34.18
N ILE A 535 9.84 29.24 -34.92
CA ILE A 535 11.12 28.55 -34.64
C ILE A 535 12.32 29.44 -35.03
N GLU A 536 12.23 30.25 -36.08
CA GLU A 536 13.27 31.19 -36.51
C GLU A 536 13.36 32.44 -35.59
N GLU A 537 12.27 32.89 -34.98
CA GLU A 537 12.32 33.94 -33.95
C GLU A 537 12.88 33.42 -32.60
N GLU A 538 12.74 32.12 -32.29
CA GLU A 538 13.35 31.51 -31.09
C GLU A 538 14.80 31.02 -31.30
N ILE A 539 15.24 30.77 -32.53
CA ILE A 539 16.61 30.38 -32.87
C ILE A 539 17.28 31.54 -33.61
N GLY A 540 17.89 32.45 -32.85
CA GLY A 540 18.63 33.57 -33.40
C GLY A 540 19.69 33.15 -34.44
N GLU A 541 19.86 34.00 -35.46
CA GLU A 541 20.70 33.85 -36.67
C GLU A 541 22.19 33.49 -36.46
N GLU A 542 22.66 33.22 -35.25
CA GLU A 542 24.04 32.78 -35.00
C GLU A 542 24.24 31.25 -35.12
N ILE A 543 23.17 30.44 -35.10
CA ILE A 543 23.29 28.96 -35.04
C ILE A 543 23.21 28.28 -36.43
N LYS A 544 22.67 28.94 -37.45
CA LYS A 544 22.54 28.36 -38.81
C LYS A 544 23.86 28.29 -39.59
N GLU A 545 24.83 29.17 -39.34
CA GLU A 545 26.12 29.13 -40.03
C GLU A 545 27.12 28.09 -39.46
N GLU A 546 26.91 27.59 -38.23
CA GLU A 546 27.74 26.54 -37.63
C GLU A 546 27.26 25.13 -38.00
N ILE A 547 25.94 24.91 -38.11
CA ILE A 547 25.37 23.58 -38.38
C ILE A 547 25.67 23.09 -39.82
N GLU A 548 25.74 23.99 -40.80
CA GLU A 548 26.06 23.61 -42.19
C GLU A 548 27.54 23.31 -42.43
N LYS A 549 28.44 23.67 -41.50
CA LYS A 549 29.86 23.29 -41.57
C LYS A 549 30.18 22.00 -40.81
N GLU A 550 29.40 21.65 -39.78
CA GLU A 550 29.61 20.41 -39.02
C GLU A 550 29.04 19.17 -39.70
N ALA A 551 28.07 19.30 -40.61
CA ALA A 551 27.43 18.15 -41.26
C ALA A 551 28.26 17.48 -42.39
N GLU A 552 29.35 18.09 -42.87
CA GLU A 552 30.23 17.49 -43.88
C GLU A 552 31.62 17.09 -43.37
N GLU A 553 31.94 17.26 -42.08
CA GLU A 553 33.29 16.94 -41.56
C GLU A 553 33.36 16.18 -40.23
N GLU A 554 32.41 15.29 -39.91
CA GLU A 554 32.60 14.32 -38.80
C GLU A 554 32.33 12.86 -39.21
N VAL A 555 33.31 12.28 -39.91
CA VAL A 555 33.68 10.87 -39.74
C VAL A 555 35.03 10.84 -39.05
N LYS A 556 35.04 10.94 -37.72
CA LYS A 556 36.21 10.59 -36.89
C LYS A 556 35.76 9.86 -35.63
N GLU A 557 36.09 8.57 -35.61
CA GLU A 557 36.31 7.70 -34.45
C GLU A 557 35.45 7.93 -33.19
N ILE A 558 34.16 7.62 -33.28
CA ILE A 558 33.36 7.27 -32.10
C ILE A 558 33.61 5.79 -31.79
N ILE A 559 34.02 5.49 -30.55
CA ILE A 559 34.18 4.12 -30.04
C ILE A 559 32.79 3.43 -30.14
N PRO A 560 32.62 2.34 -30.91
CA PRO A 560 31.33 1.70 -31.09
C PRO A 560 30.95 0.90 -29.85
N VAL A 561 30.35 1.56 -28.85
CA VAL A 561 29.85 0.91 -27.64
C VAL A 561 28.48 0.29 -27.92
N PRO A 562 28.26 -1.01 -27.70
CA PRO A 562 26.98 -1.66 -27.94
C PRO A 562 25.88 -1.11 -27.00
N PRO A 563 24.61 -0.97 -27.45
CA PRO A 563 23.53 -0.36 -26.65
C PRO A 563 23.31 -1.03 -25.29
N GLN A 564 23.56 -2.34 -25.19
CA GLN A 564 23.42 -3.13 -23.97
C GLN A 564 24.40 -2.70 -22.86
N ALA A 565 25.53 -2.08 -23.23
CA ALA A 565 26.54 -1.62 -22.28
C ALA A 565 26.23 -0.24 -21.69
N TYR A 566 25.23 0.49 -22.22
CA TYR A 566 24.96 1.88 -21.80
C TYR A 566 24.50 1.99 -20.35
N GLU A 567 23.81 0.96 -19.82
CA GLU A 567 23.29 0.95 -18.45
C GLU A 567 24.35 0.56 -17.39
N ILE A 568 25.56 0.16 -17.82
CA ILE A 568 26.63 -0.23 -16.89
C ILE A 568 27.12 0.99 -16.12
N LEU A 569 27.13 0.91 -14.78
CA LEU A 569 27.65 1.98 -13.93
C LEU A 569 29.18 2.05 -14.03
N LEU A 570 29.72 3.27 -14.09
CA LEU A 570 31.15 3.52 -14.29
C LEU A 570 32.10 2.85 -13.28
N PRO A 571 31.73 2.62 -12.00
CA PRO A 571 32.58 1.88 -11.06
C PRO A 571 32.90 0.43 -11.49
N TYR A 572 32.11 -0.16 -12.39
CA TYR A 572 32.30 -1.53 -12.86
C TYR A 572 33.22 -1.66 -14.08
N ILE A 573 33.56 -0.56 -14.76
CA ILE A 573 34.38 -0.58 -15.97
C ILE A 573 35.87 -0.27 -15.71
N GLY A 574 36.27 -0.24 -14.44
CA GLY A 574 37.69 -0.17 -14.05
C GLY A 574 38.32 1.22 -14.08
N ILE A 575 37.53 2.30 -14.25
CA ILE A 575 38.02 3.68 -14.18
C ILE A 575 38.57 3.98 -12.77
N ASN A 576 39.68 4.71 -12.69
CA ASN A 576 40.26 5.11 -11.41
C ASN A 576 39.27 5.88 -10.51
N LYS A 577 39.26 5.53 -9.22
CA LYS A 577 38.40 6.14 -8.18
C LYS A 577 38.46 7.66 -8.12
N ARG A 578 39.61 8.26 -8.46
CA ARG A 578 39.74 9.73 -8.53
C ARG A 578 38.90 10.30 -9.67
N ILE A 579 38.99 9.72 -10.86
CA ILE A 579 38.23 10.11 -12.05
C ILE A 579 36.73 9.89 -11.81
N LEU A 580 36.35 8.73 -11.25
CA LEU A 580 34.96 8.43 -10.86
C LEU A 580 34.37 9.50 -9.94
N SER A 581 35.13 9.99 -8.96
CA SER A 581 34.63 11.02 -8.04
C SER A 581 34.36 12.38 -8.70
N HIS A 582 35.05 12.69 -9.80
CA HIS A 582 34.81 13.89 -10.60
C HIS A 582 33.62 13.70 -11.55
N LEU A 583 33.52 12.53 -12.20
CA LEU A 583 32.38 12.15 -13.04
C LEU A 583 31.05 12.08 -12.26
N GLU A 584 31.05 11.48 -11.07
CA GLU A 584 29.87 11.39 -10.20
C GLU A 584 29.36 12.78 -9.76
N ARG A 585 30.27 13.74 -9.51
CA ARG A 585 29.91 15.14 -9.19
C ARG A 585 29.27 15.86 -10.37
N ALA A 586 29.66 15.51 -11.59
CA ALA A 586 29.08 16.01 -12.83
C ALA A 586 27.86 15.19 -13.29
N THR A 587 27.33 14.30 -12.43
CA THR A 587 26.18 13.42 -12.73
C THR A 587 26.41 12.46 -13.91
N VAL A 588 27.66 12.19 -14.26
CA VAL A 588 28.06 11.20 -15.26
C VAL A 588 28.31 9.89 -14.52
N VAL A 589 27.34 8.97 -14.53
CA VAL A 589 27.35 7.78 -13.65
C VAL A 589 27.32 6.47 -14.42
N THR A 590 26.86 6.49 -15.67
CA THR A 590 26.79 5.32 -16.56
C THR A 590 27.74 5.42 -17.76
N VAL A 591 28.03 4.27 -18.38
CA VAL A 591 28.74 4.21 -19.67
C VAL A 591 28.00 5.01 -20.73
N GLY A 592 26.66 4.97 -20.75
CA GLY A 592 25.85 5.74 -21.68
C GLY A 592 26.01 7.25 -21.50
N ASP A 593 26.18 7.74 -20.27
CA ASP A 593 26.45 9.16 -20.01
C ASP A 593 27.83 9.57 -20.55
N VAL A 594 28.86 8.75 -20.34
CA VAL A 594 30.21 9.00 -20.88
C VAL A 594 30.20 8.97 -22.41
N VAL A 595 29.49 8.03 -23.02
CA VAL A 595 29.36 7.94 -24.49
C VAL A 595 28.61 9.15 -25.05
N LYS A 596 27.60 9.68 -24.35
CA LYS A 596 26.93 10.93 -24.73
C LYS A 596 27.88 12.14 -24.69
N HIS A 597 28.71 12.24 -23.65
CA HIS A 597 29.72 13.30 -23.59
C HIS A 597 30.77 13.14 -24.72
N LEU A 598 31.24 11.92 -24.99
CA LEU A 598 32.18 11.67 -26.10
C LEU A 598 31.56 11.92 -27.49
N ALA A 599 30.26 11.69 -27.64
CA ALA A 599 29.52 12.03 -28.87
C ALA A 599 29.35 13.53 -29.09
N GLN A 600 29.51 14.34 -28.03
CA GLN A 600 29.57 15.80 -28.09
C GLN A 600 31.03 16.30 -28.24
N GLY A 601 32.00 15.40 -28.39
CA GLY A 601 33.42 15.70 -28.46
C GLY A 601 34.16 15.52 -27.13
N ASP A 602 35.45 15.22 -27.22
CA ASP A 602 36.35 15.01 -26.08
C ASP A 602 36.40 16.19 -25.09
N GLU A 603 36.17 17.40 -25.60
CA GLU A 603 36.17 18.64 -24.82
C GLU A 603 35.06 18.64 -23.76
N SER A 604 33.92 18.01 -24.03
CA SER A 604 32.77 17.90 -23.10
C SER A 604 33.13 17.18 -21.80
N LEU A 605 34.01 16.17 -21.85
CA LEU A 605 34.54 15.52 -20.63
C LEU A 605 35.65 16.33 -19.96
N LEU A 606 36.45 17.07 -20.72
CA LEU A 606 37.54 17.91 -20.20
C LEU A 606 37.05 19.17 -19.48
N GLU A 607 35.83 19.61 -19.76
CA GLU A 607 35.16 20.69 -19.02
C GLU A 607 34.76 20.31 -17.59
N ILE A 608 34.69 18.99 -17.29
CA ILE A 608 34.40 18.50 -15.94
C ILE A 608 35.61 18.77 -15.04
N ASP A 609 35.40 19.57 -13.99
CA ASP A 609 36.45 19.97 -13.05
C ASP A 609 37.18 18.75 -12.47
N GLY A 610 38.46 18.61 -12.82
CA GLY A 610 39.34 17.51 -12.39
C GLY A 610 39.57 16.39 -13.39
N ILE A 611 38.97 16.46 -14.59
CA ILE A 611 39.28 15.57 -15.72
C ILE A 611 40.33 16.24 -16.62
N ASP A 612 41.49 15.61 -16.76
CA ASP A 612 42.56 16.04 -17.66
C ASP A 612 42.69 15.09 -18.86
N ILE A 613 43.55 15.45 -19.82
CA ILE A 613 43.79 14.66 -21.04
C ILE A 613 44.20 13.21 -20.72
N LYS A 614 44.89 12.98 -19.59
CA LYS A 614 45.27 11.63 -19.15
C LYS A 614 44.07 10.84 -18.62
N SER A 615 43.20 11.50 -17.87
CA SER A 615 41.96 10.93 -17.37
C SER A 615 41.03 10.56 -18.52
N LEU A 616 40.92 11.41 -19.53
CA LEU A 616 40.16 11.14 -20.76
C LEU A 616 40.69 9.91 -21.51
N ALA A 617 42.02 9.79 -21.68
CA ALA A 617 42.62 8.62 -22.31
C ALA A 617 42.35 7.31 -21.53
N GLU A 618 42.36 7.38 -20.19
CA GLU A 618 42.02 6.23 -19.34
C GLU A 618 40.54 5.83 -19.48
N ILE A 619 39.62 6.80 -19.54
CA ILE A 619 38.19 6.55 -19.77
C ILE A 619 37.98 5.85 -21.12
N LYS A 620 38.65 6.32 -22.19
CA LYS A 620 38.58 5.71 -23.52
C LYS A 620 39.13 4.29 -23.56
N ASP A 621 40.28 4.03 -22.94
CA ASP A 621 40.88 2.69 -22.84
C ASP A 621 39.98 1.71 -22.05
N CYS A 622 39.31 2.18 -20.99
CA CYS A 622 38.30 1.41 -20.28
C CYS A 622 37.08 1.08 -21.14
N LEU A 623 36.62 2.01 -21.97
CA LEU A 623 35.51 1.79 -22.90
C LEU A 623 35.89 0.81 -24.02
N GLU A 624 37.09 0.92 -24.61
CA GLU A 624 37.57 -0.02 -25.63
C GLU A 624 37.66 -1.44 -25.10
N LYS A 625 38.17 -1.63 -23.88
CA LYS A 625 38.19 -2.94 -23.20
C LYS A 625 36.80 -3.49 -22.94
N LEU A 626 35.86 -2.62 -22.58
CA LEU A 626 34.46 -3.00 -22.40
C LEU A 626 33.83 -3.45 -23.72
N VAL A 627 34.09 -2.74 -24.82
CA VAL A 627 33.59 -3.12 -26.15
C VAL A 627 34.14 -4.49 -26.56
N ALA A 628 35.44 -4.72 -26.39
CA ALA A 628 36.05 -6.02 -26.72
C ALA A 628 35.40 -7.18 -25.95
N LEU A 629 35.14 -6.99 -24.64
CA LEU A 629 34.48 -7.99 -23.79
C LEU A 629 33.03 -8.28 -24.20
N VAL A 630 32.30 -7.28 -24.71
CA VAL A 630 30.90 -7.45 -25.11
C VAL A 630 30.80 -8.01 -26.54
N THR A 631 31.79 -7.76 -27.42
CA THR A 631 31.80 -8.28 -28.79
C THR A 631 32.22 -9.74 -28.91
N GLU A 632 32.96 -10.31 -27.95
CA GLU A 632 33.35 -11.73 -27.96
C GLU A 632 32.19 -12.69 -27.66
N ASP A 633 31.09 -12.22 -27.06
CA ASP A 633 29.93 -13.06 -26.70
C ASP A 633 28.90 -13.24 -27.84
N ASP A 634 29.06 -12.60 -29.02
CA ASP A 634 27.99 -12.47 -30.04
C ASP A 634 28.36 -12.91 -31.48
N ALA A 635 29.43 -13.69 -31.69
CA ALA A 635 29.77 -14.23 -33.02
C ALA A 635 29.32 -15.71 -33.20
N PRO A 636 28.42 -16.03 -34.15
CA PRO A 636 28.19 -17.41 -34.58
C PRO A 636 29.29 -17.81 -35.58
N GLU A 637 30.10 -18.82 -35.26
CA GLU A 637 31.06 -19.38 -36.23
C GLU A 637 30.32 -20.21 -37.29
N GLU A 638 30.29 -19.69 -38.52
CA GLU A 638 29.96 -20.45 -39.74
C GLU A 638 31.21 -21.22 -40.22
N GLU A 639 31.12 -22.54 -40.28
CA GLU A 639 32.13 -23.41 -40.90
C GLU A 639 31.97 -23.48 -42.42
N GLU A 640 33.06 -23.28 -43.17
CA GLU A 640 33.24 -23.87 -44.50
C GLU A 640 34.67 -24.40 -44.72
N PRO A 641 34.85 -25.42 -45.58
CA PRO A 641 35.79 -26.51 -45.34
C PRO A 641 37.12 -26.34 -46.08
N ALA A 642 38.24 -26.66 -45.42
CA ALA A 642 39.52 -26.79 -46.10
C ALA A 642 40.42 -27.91 -45.54
N ALA A 643 40.69 -28.86 -46.43
CA ALA A 643 41.92 -29.61 -46.68
C ALA A 643 42.55 -30.48 -45.56
N VAL A 644 42.60 -31.76 -45.90
CA VAL A 644 43.33 -32.86 -45.27
C VAL A 644 44.85 -32.63 -45.33
N GLU A 645 45.52 -32.69 -44.17
CA GLU A 645 46.90 -33.15 -44.04
C GLU A 645 47.02 -34.15 -42.88
N GLU A 646 47.68 -35.28 -43.14
CA GLU A 646 47.93 -36.38 -42.22
C GLU A 646 49.15 -36.13 -41.31
N ALA A 647 49.02 -36.48 -40.02
CA ALA A 647 50.01 -36.94 -39.02
C ALA A 647 49.62 -36.35 -37.65
N GLU A 648 49.60 -37.03 -36.50
CA GLU A 648 50.23 -38.25 -36.03
C GLU A 648 49.43 -38.72 -34.79
N ALA A 649 49.41 -40.03 -34.52
CA ALA A 649 48.59 -40.64 -33.48
C ALA A 649 48.99 -40.24 -32.04
N VAL A 650 48.01 -39.77 -31.24
CA VAL A 650 48.10 -39.70 -29.77
C VAL A 650 46.90 -40.44 -29.17
N ALA A 651 47.19 -41.29 -28.18
CA ALA A 651 46.32 -42.29 -27.56
C ALA A 651 45.06 -41.70 -26.87
N PRO A 652 43.97 -42.49 -26.71
CA PRO A 652 42.75 -42.02 -26.07
C PRO A 652 42.97 -41.75 -24.57
N ALA A 653 42.50 -40.58 -24.13
CA ALA A 653 42.38 -40.22 -22.73
C ALA A 653 41.38 -41.14 -22.01
N GLU A 654 41.73 -41.53 -20.79
CA GLU A 654 40.93 -42.40 -19.92
C GLU A 654 39.59 -41.77 -19.54
N PRO A 655 38.52 -42.56 -19.35
CA PRO A 655 37.25 -42.06 -18.84
C PRO A 655 37.39 -41.55 -17.40
N THR A 656 36.85 -40.36 -17.14
CA THR A 656 36.66 -39.80 -15.79
C THR A 656 35.93 -40.77 -14.88
N PRO A 657 36.36 -40.97 -13.62
CA PRO A 657 35.72 -41.93 -12.73
C PRO A 657 34.34 -41.43 -12.28
N GLU A 658 33.30 -42.19 -12.58
CA GLU A 658 31.99 -42.09 -11.94
C GLU A 658 32.15 -42.21 -10.42
N ILE A 659 31.61 -41.26 -9.66
CA ILE A 659 31.56 -41.35 -8.20
C ILE A 659 30.37 -42.27 -7.85
N PRO A 660 30.58 -43.47 -7.31
CA PRO A 660 29.47 -44.36 -6.98
C PRO A 660 28.75 -43.82 -5.74
N ILE A 661 27.46 -43.54 -5.89
CA ILE A 661 26.52 -43.46 -4.76
C ILE A 661 25.75 -44.76 -4.79
N GLU A 662 26.23 -45.78 -4.06
CA GLU A 662 25.49 -47.03 -3.89
C GLU A 662 24.38 -46.86 -2.84
N ASP A 663 23.17 -47.22 -3.25
CA ASP A 663 21.96 -47.55 -2.49
C ASP A 663 21.46 -46.57 -1.40
N LEU A 664 20.81 -45.49 -1.85
CA LEU A 664 19.73 -44.85 -1.10
C LEU A 664 18.44 -44.92 -1.92
N ALA A 665 17.57 -45.85 -1.52
CA ALA A 665 16.14 -45.98 -1.81
C ALA A 665 15.67 -45.63 -3.24
N LYS A 666 15.46 -46.67 -4.05
CA LYS A 666 14.56 -46.61 -5.22
C LYS A 666 13.12 -46.39 -4.73
N GLU A 667 12.67 -45.14 -4.66
CA GLU A 667 11.25 -44.82 -4.87
C GLU A 667 11.11 -44.38 -6.34
N ASP A 668 10.18 -45.01 -7.06
CA ASP A 668 9.96 -44.79 -8.49
C ASP A 668 9.57 -43.32 -8.78
N GLU A 669 10.08 -42.75 -9.89
CA GLU A 669 9.94 -41.32 -10.25
C GLU A 669 8.48 -40.85 -10.31
N ASP A 670 7.56 -41.74 -10.72
CA ASP A 670 6.12 -41.46 -10.79
C ASP A 670 5.48 -41.27 -9.41
N ASP A 671 6.01 -41.94 -8.36
CA ASP A 671 5.46 -41.86 -7.01
C ASP A 671 5.86 -40.56 -6.30
N ILE A 672 7.01 -39.97 -6.66
CA ILE A 672 7.50 -38.71 -6.12
C ILE A 672 6.71 -37.53 -6.70
N GLU A 673 6.45 -37.53 -8.01
CA GLU A 673 5.69 -36.46 -8.67
C GLU A 673 4.22 -36.47 -8.21
N VAL A 674 3.61 -37.64 -8.07
CA VAL A 674 2.26 -37.80 -7.53
C VAL A 674 2.19 -37.47 -6.03
N LYS A 675 3.22 -37.76 -5.23
CA LYS A 675 3.31 -37.31 -3.82
C LYS A 675 3.45 -35.79 -3.73
N LEU A 676 4.32 -35.17 -4.52
CA LEU A 676 4.52 -33.71 -4.56
C LEU A 676 3.24 -32.99 -5.01
N GLU A 677 2.51 -33.55 -5.98
CA GLU A 677 1.23 -32.99 -6.43
C GLU A 677 0.13 -33.18 -5.38
N LYS A 678 0.08 -34.33 -4.68
CA LYS A 678 -0.82 -34.57 -3.54
C LYS A 678 -0.49 -33.69 -2.34
N GLU A 679 0.78 -33.41 -2.05
CA GLU A 679 1.20 -32.50 -0.99
C GLU A 679 0.88 -31.05 -1.33
N ARG A 680 1.08 -30.62 -2.58
CA ARG A 680 0.64 -29.31 -3.10
C ARG A 680 -0.88 -29.13 -2.95
N ARG A 681 -1.67 -30.19 -3.16
CA ARG A 681 -3.13 -30.19 -2.96
C ARG A 681 -3.57 -30.25 -1.50
N ARG A 682 -2.74 -30.77 -0.57
CA ARG A 682 -3.07 -30.89 0.87
C ARG A 682 -2.67 -29.68 1.72
N ARG A 683 -1.80 -28.80 1.23
CA ARG A 683 -1.48 -27.53 1.90
C ARG A 683 -2.69 -26.59 1.80
N ARG A 684 -3.46 -26.47 2.89
CA ARG A 684 -4.48 -25.42 3.01
C ARG A 684 -3.78 -24.07 2.84
N ARG A 685 -4.10 -23.33 1.77
CA ARG A 685 -3.65 -21.95 1.57
C ARG A 685 -4.24 -21.12 2.70
N LEU A 686 -3.37 -20.72 3.62
CA LEU A 686 -3.65 -19.75 4.67
C LEU A 686 -3.16 -18.42 4.15
N VAL A 687 -4.08 -17.52 3.84
CA VAL A 687 -3.78 -16.16 3.37
C VAL A 687 -4.05 -15.22 4.53
N TYR A 688 -3.06 -14.39 4.85
CA TYR A 688 -3.22 -13.31 5.82
C TYR A 688 -4.00 -12.19 5.16
N ASN A 689 -5.13 -11.82 5.74
CA ASN A 689 -5.92 -10.69 5.27
C ASN A 689 -5.56 -9.46 6.11
N GLU A 690 -4.95 -8.46 5.48
CA GLU A 690 -4.49 -7.23 6.15
C GLU A 690 -5.64 -6.40 6.75
N GLU A 691 -6.85 -6.48 6.20
CA GLU A 691 -8.01 -5.70 6.67
C GLU A 691 -8.64 -6.30 7.94
N LEU A 692 -8.49 -7.62 8.15
CA LEU A 692 -9.13 -8.35 9.25
C LEU A 692 -8.17 -8.81 10.35
N ASP A 693 -6.85 -8.65 10.15
CA ASP A 693 -5.77 -9.15 11.03
C ASP A 693 -5.93 -10.64 11.42
N GLU A 694 -6.50 -11.43 10.53
CA GLU A 694 -6.79 -12.86 10.72
C GLU A 694 -6.30 -13.71 9.54
N ILE A 695 -6.11 -15.01 9.79
CA ILE A 695 -5.67 -15.98 8.78
C ILE A 695 -6.88 -16.73 8.24
N VAL A 696 -7.18 -16.58 6.95
CA VAL A 696 -8.33 -17.23 6.30
C VAL A 696 -7.85 -18.36 5.39
N ALA A 697 -8.49 -19.53 5.48
CA ALA A 697 -8.19 -20.67 4.62
C ALA A 697 -8.93 -20.55 3.28
N SER A 698 -8.23 -20.23 2.19
CA SER A 698 -8.83 -20.17 0.86
C SER A 698 -8.90 -21.57 0.23
N ARG A 699 -10.10 -22.08 -0.08
CA ARG A 699 -10.27 -23.23 -0.98
C ARG A 699 -10.31 -22.73 -2.42
N ARG A 700 -9.46 -23.27 -3.30
CA ARG A 700 -9.65 -23.11 -4.76
C ARG A 700 -10.89 -23.90 -5.16
N HIS A 701 -11.96 -23.22 -5.57
CA HIS A 701 -13.05 -23.87 -6.30
C HIS A 701 -12.53 -24.21 -7.70
N LYS A 702 -12.58 -25.48 -8.09
CA LYS A 702 -12.33 -25.93 -9.46
C LYS A 702 -13.55 -25.48 -10.28
N ARG A 703 -13.34 -24.61 -11.27
CA ARG A 703 -14.36 -24.23 -12.26
C ARG A 703 -14.61 -25.47 -13.12
N GLY A 704 -15.73 -26.15 -12.89
CA GLY A 704 -16.24 -27.25 -13.71
C GLY A 704 -17.52 -26.78 -14.39
N GLU A 705 -17.73 -27.30 -15.59
CA GLU A 705 -18.81 -27.00 -16.52
C GLU A 705 -20.22 -26.96 -15.92
N GLU A 706 -21.06 -26.22 -16.64
CA GLU A 706 -22.49 -26.06 -16.52
C GLU A 706 -23.24 -27.35 -16.14
N ASP A 707 -24.10 -27.25 -15.13
CA ASP A 707 -25.30 -28.09 -15.04
C ASP A 707 -26.39 -27.25 -14.36
N TRP A 708 -27.08 -26.46 -15.17
CA TRP A 708 -28.34 -25.82 -14.80
C TRP A 708 -29.42 -26.90 -14.81
N GLU A 709 -29.65 -27.58 -13.69
CA GLU A 709 -30.96 -28.15 -13.33
C GLU A 709 -30.84 -28.91 -12.00
N LYS A 710 -31.35 -28.31 -10.91
CA LYS A 710 -32.34 -28.93 -10.02
C LYS A 710 -32.53 -28.17 -8.70
N HIS A 711 -33.77 -27.73 -8.55
CA HIS A 711 -34.54 -27.61 -7.30
C HIS A 711 -34.27 -26.41 -6.36
N LEU A 712 -35.11 -25.38 -6.55
CA LEU A 712 -35.98 -24.83 -5.48
C LEU A 712 -36.84 -25.98 -4.88
N PRO A 713 -37.27 -25.90 -3.60
CA PRO A 713 -37.59 -24.70 -2.82
C PRO A 713 -36.60 -24.31 -1.73
#